data_AF-A0A7K3XKB8-F1
#
_entry.id   AF-A0A7K3XKB8-F1
#
_cell.length_a   1.000
_cell.length_b   1.000
_cell.length_c   1.000
_cell.angle_alpha   90.00
_cell.angle_beta   90.00
_cell.angle_gamma   90.00
#
_symmetry.space_group_name_H-M   'P 1'
#
loop_
_entity.id
_entity.type
_entity.pdbx_description
1 polymer ?
#
loop_
_entity_poly.entity_id
_entity_poly.type
_entity_poly.pdbx_seq_one_letter_code
_entity_poly.pdbx_strand_id
1 'polypeptide(L)'
;MHHTTNQLIKTLFIVAFLIATSFRIAAQETDYHGFKCLDFKFEGRDAKVVFPKEAEAGRHWIWRARFWGHEPQTEIALLEKGFHVVYVDAADLCANPEAVALWNRFYDYLIKEYQLNPKTVLEGMSRGGLYIYNWGSENVEKVACIYADAPVCDLKSWPGGKGKGIGSAPDWKQHLEVYKLTEETVKDFQGMPIFNARKLAEAKVPVLHVCGAADDVVPVEENTYVLEKTYKEAGGKLKIILKEGIGHHPHSLKDPSPIVNFILSNTAPGLLDQQQPYESKMAINFRGNMDNSLIKFEKEKKGRVAFLGGSITYMTGWRDMVCDYLKQRFPLTEFEFINAGIPSTGSTPGAMRFSRDVLSKGTIDLLFEEAAVNDATNGFKPERMLRGMEGIIYQAIKSNPNIDIVMLYFVDQDKMSDYNNGKIPEVIVQHEKVAEYYNIPSINLAKEVNDRILNGEFNWRDDFKNLHPSTFGQSLYLKTIQHFFETSWKDTIANMPVPKLLPIQPLDSYSYINGHFESLANARLTKEWKLIKDWKPIDNASTRSGFVNVPILEASNPGASLILRFTGKAIGMFVTSGPDAGIVEYSIDGADFKKVDQFTQWSNQLHLPWLIMLEDELQEGNHVLMLRIAADKNPKSSGNVCRIHQFVVNN
;
A
#
# COMPACT_ATOMS: atom_id res chain seq x y z
N MET A 1 53.13 -98.61 0.20
CA MET A 1 52.14 -97.61 0.65
C MET A 1 51.41 -97.09 -0.58
N HIS A 2 50.09 -97.13 -0.50
CA HIS A 2 49.03 -96.94 -1.50
C HIS A 2 49.34 -96.03 -2.71
N HIS A 3 49.19 -96.57 -3.93
CA HIS A 3 47.98 -96.54 -4.79
C HIS A 3 47.60 -95.11 -5.23
N THR A 4 47.99 -94.64 -6.42
CA THR A 4 47.52 -94.92 -7.81
C THR A 4 46.61 -93.81 -8.36
N THR A 5 46.99 -93.38 -9.57
CA THR A 5 46.16 -92.98 -10.73
C THR A 5 45.52 -91.58 -10.84
N ASN A 6 45.98 -90.90 -11.90
CA ASN A 6 45.23 -90.31 -13.03
C ASN A 6 44.68 -88.88 -12.99
N GLN A 7 45.26 -88.10 -13.92
CA GLN A 7 44.63 -87.28 -14.98
C GLN A 7 43.97 -85.92 -14.68
N LEU A 8 44.59 -84.91 -15.30
CA LEU A 8 44.03 -83.86 -16.18
C LEU A 8 43.17 -82.69 -15.62
N ILE A 9 43.57 -81.49 -16.10
CA ILE A 9 42.77 -80.32 -16.56
C ILE A 9 42.60 -79.10 -15.61
N LYS A 10 43.19 -77.98 -16.09
CA LYS A 10 42.82 -76.54 -16.01
C LYS A 10 42.70 -75.91 -14.60
N THR A 11 43.24 -74.72 -14.37
CA THR A 11 42.45 -73.47 -14.52
C THR A 11 43.37 -72.25 -14.66
N LEU A 12 43.12 -71.46 -15.71
CA LEU A 12 43.60 -70.11 -15.95
C LEU A 12 42.85 -69.16 -14.99
N PHE A 13 43.55 -68.45 -14.10
CA PHE A 13 42.96 -67.35 -13.33
C PHE A 13 43.29 -66.03 -14.04
N ILE A 14 42.30 -65.47 -14.75
CA ILE A 14 42.31 -64.06 -15.18
C ILE A 14 41.61 -63.27 -14.08
N VAL A 15 42.37 -62.43 -13.38
CA VAL A 15 41.84 -61.43 -12.45
C VAL A 15 41.38 -60.23 -13.27
N ALA A 16 40.07 -59.99 -13.33
CA ALA A 16 39.50 -58.77 -13.88
C ALA A 16 39.52 -57.68 -12.80
N PHE A 17 40.40 -56.69 -12.96
CA PHE A 17 40.38 -55.45 -12.20
C PHE A 17 39.34 -54.51 -12.82
N LEU A 18 38.18 -54.37 -12.18
CA LEU A 18 37.19 -53.33 -12.51
C LEU A 18 37.70 -51.99 -11.93
N ILE A 19 38.33 -51.18 -12.78
CA ILE A 19 38.62 -49.79 -12.47
C ILE A 19 37.32 -49.01 -12.65
N ALA A 20 36.64 -48.69 -11.55
CA ALA A 20 35.59 -47.69 -11.55
C ALA A 20 36.24 -46.30 -11.65
N THR A 21 36.45 -45.80 -12.87
CA THR A 21 36.80 -44.40 -13.09
C THR A 21 35.58 -43.55 -12.78
N SER A 22 35.58 -42.86 -11.64
CA SER A 22 34.65 -41.78 -11.37
C SER A 22 34.98 -40.62 -12.32
N PHE A 23 34.16 -40.42 -13.34
CA PHE A 23 34.20 -39.20 -14.14
C PHE A 23 33.80 -38.03 -13.23
N ARG A 24 34.78 -37.30 -12.70
CA ARG A 24 34.51 -35.99 -12.08
C ARG A 24 34.13 -35.03 -13.20
N ILE A 25 32.95 -34.41 -13.08
CA ILE A 25 32.55 -33.34 -13.98
C ILE A 25 33.58 -32.21 -13.84
N ALA A 26 34.16 -31.76 -14.95
CA ALA A 26 35.05 -30.61 -14.97
C ALA A 26 34.22 -29.36 -14.61
N ALA A 27 34.62 -28.66 -13.55
CA ALA A 27 33.98 -27.45 -13.07
C ALA A 27 34.99 -26.29 -13.03
N GLN A 28 34.54 -25.10 -13.41
CA GLN A 28 35.25 -23.85 -13.27
C GLN A 28 34.77 -23.14 -12.00
N GLU A 29 35.69 -22.63 -11.20
CA GLU A 29 35.34 -21.79 -10.05
C GLU A 29 35.18 -20.33 -10.50
N THR A 30 34.07 -19.70 -10.12
CA THR A 30 33.72 -18.31 -10.40
C THR A 30 33.23 -17.60 -9.14
N ASP A 31 33.13 -16.26 -9.18
CA ASP A 31 32.57 -15.45 -8.10
C ASP A 31 31.10 -15.13 -8.37
N TYR A 32 30.25 -15.34 -7.36
CA TYR A 32 28.85 -14.89 -7.35
C TYR A 32 28.64 -13.96 -6.16
N HIS A 33 28.81 -12.65 -6.38
CA HIS A 33 28.63 -11.62 -5.36
C HIS A 33 29.49 -11.85 -4.09
N GLY A 34 30.75 -12.29 -4.25
CA GLY A 34 31.64 -12.60 -3.13
C GLY A 34 31.47 -14.01 -2.53
N PHE A 35 30.64 -14.86 -3.14
CA PHE A 35 30.48 -16.27 -2.82
C PHE A 35 31.11 -17.15 -3.90
N LYS A 36 31.62 -18.32 -3.48
CA LYS A 36 32.19 -19.31 -4.39
C LYS A 36 31.10 -19.95 -5.25
N CYS A 37 31.25 -19.90 -6.57
CA CYS A 37 30.39 -20.58 -7.53
C CYS A 37 31.18 -21.66 -8.28
N LEU A 38 30.58 -22.82 -8.49
CA LEU A 38 31.06 -23.84 -9.43
C LEU A 38 30.18 -23.83 -10.68
N ASP A 39 30.82 -23.55 -11.81
CA ASP A 39 30.22 -23.56 -13.15
C ASP A 39 30.64 -24.81 -13.91
N PHE A 40 29.67 -25.60 -14.39
CA PHE A 40 29.94 -26.86 -15.07
C PHE A 40 28.85 -27.23 -16.08
N LYS A 41 29.11 -28.30 -16.84
CA LYS A 41 28.11 -28.89 -17.74
C LYS A 41 27.49 -30.14 -17.11
N PHE A 42 26.20 -30.11 -16.84
CA PHE A 42 25.41 -31.29 -16.47
C PHE A 42 24.67 -31.81 -17.69
N GLU A 43 25.01 -33.00 -18.17
CA GLU A 43 24.44 -33.58 -19.40
C GLU A 43 24.47 -32.62 -20.60
N GLY A 44 25.56 -31.84 -20.71
CA GLY A 44 25.76 -30.84 -21.78
C GLY A 44 25.10 -29.48 -21.54
N ARG A 45 24.34 -29.31 -20.46
CA ARG A 45 23.64 -28.07 -20.10
C ARG A 45 24.41 -27.28 -19.05
N ASP A 46 24.35 -25.95 -19.13
CA ASP A 46 24.99 -25.10 -18.13
C ASP A 46 24.35 -25.31 -16.76
N ALA A 47 25.17 -25.60 -15.77
CA ALA A 47 24.77 -25.84 -14.40
C ALA A 47 25.69 -25.10 -13.43
N LYS A 48 25.13 -24.67 -12.31
CA LYS A 48 25.81 -23.86 -11.30
C LYS A 48 25.44 -24.31 -9.90
N VAL A 49 26.42 -24.28 -9.01
CA VAL A 49 26.22 -24.43 -7.55
C VAL A 49 27.04 -23.34 -6.85
N VAL A 50 26.36 -22.46 -6.13
CA VAL A 50 26.96 -21.42 -5.29
C VAL A 50 26.96 -21.89 -3.84
N PHE A 51 28.11 -21.75 -3.19
CA PHE A 51 28.33 -22.18 -1.83
C PHE A 51 28.34 -20.98 -0.89
N PRO A 52 27.67 -21.08 0.26
CA PRO A 52 27.80 -20.09 1.32
C PRO A 52 29.24 -20.14 1.88
N LYS A 53 29.65 -19.06 2.57
CA LYS A 53 30.95 -19.05 3.26
C LYS A 53 31.00 -20.11 4.36
N GLU A 54 29.90 -20.27 5.09
CA GLU A 54 29.68 -21.32 6.06
C GLU A 54 28.30 -21.93 5.81
N ALA A 55 28.25 -23.23 5.50
CA ALA A 55 26.98 -23.91 5.27
C ALA A 55 26.25 -24.13 6.61
N GLU A 56 24.95 -23.86 6.63
CA GLU A 56 24.12 -24.20 7.78
C GLU A 56 23.93 -25.72 7.92
N ALA A 57 23.61 -26.20 9.12
CA ALA A 57 23.67 -27.61 9.47
C ALA A 57 22.76 -28.51 8.59
N GLY A 58 21.62 -27.98 8.15
CA GLY A 58 20.69 -28.68 7.27
C GLY A 58 21.11 -28.74 5.80
N ARG A 59 22.16 -28.02 5.40
CA ARG A 59 22.61 -27.85 4.01
C ARG A 59 21.46 -27.54 3.03
N HIS A 60 20.52 -26.71 3.46
CA HIS A 60 19.40 -26.24 2.67
C HIS A 60 19.88 -25.46 1.45
N TRP A 61 19.02 -25.42 0.44
CA TRP A 61 19.34 -24.85 -0.85
C TRP A 61 18.09 -24.35 -1.57
N ILE A 62 18.31 -23.33 -2.40
CA ILE A 62 17.32 -22.74 -3.29
C ILE A 62 17.67 -23.03 -4.74
N TRP A 63 16.66 -23.47 -5.49
CA TRP A 63 16.79 -23.82 -6.89
C TRP A 63 16.11 -22.77 -7.76
N ARG A 64 16.93 -21.98 -8.43
CA ARG A 64 16.48 -21.00 -9.42
C ARG A 64 16.13 -21.67 -10.73
N ALA A 65 14.91 -21.45 -11.22
CA ALA A 65 14.45 -22.08 -12.45
C ALA A 65 14.92 -21.39 -13.74
N ARG A 66 14.96 -20.05 -13.74
CA ARG A 66 15.20 -19.20 -14.92
C ARG A 66 15.96 -17.94 -14.53
N PHE A 67 16.43 -17.20 -15.54
CA PHE A 67 17.01 -15.86 -15.40
C PHE A 67 18.14 -15.78 -14.36
N TRP A 68 19.19 -16.59 -14.54
CA TRP A 68 20.35 -16.61 -13.64
C TRP A 68 20.90 -15.19 -13.38
N GLY A 69 21.04 -14.81 -12.11
CA GLY A 69 21.60 -13.52 -11.67
C GLY A 69 20.66 -12.30 -11.78
N HIS A 70 19.41 -12.47 -12.23
CA HIS A 70 18.44 -11.36 -12.29
C HIS A 70 17.72 -11.17 -10.96
N GLU A 71 17.73 -9.96 -10.38
CA GLU A 71 17.15 -9.68 -9.05
C GLU A 71 17.58 -10.72 -7.99
N PRO A 72 18.90 -10.84 -7.68
CA PRO A 72 19.45 -11.93 -6.87
C PRO A 72 19.38 -11.69 -5.35
N GLN A 73 18.65 -10.67 -4.89
CA GLN A 73 18.72 -10.20 -3.49
C GLN A 73 18.32 -11.31 -2.50
N THR A 74 17.32 -12.12 -2.86
CA THR A 74 16.85 -13.25 -2.04
C THR A 74 17.93 -14.31 -1.92
N GLU A 75 18.58 -14.71 -3.03
CA GLU A 75 19.61 -15.74 -2.99
C GLU A 75 20.86 -15.27 -2.25
N ILE A 76 21.26 -14.00 -2.43
CA ILE A 76 22.39 -13.41 -1.70
C ILE A 76 22.09 -13.44 -0.19
N ALA A 77 20.91 -13.01 0.23
CA ALA A 77 20.53 -13.03 1.64
C ALA A 77 20.47 -14.46 2.21
N LEU A 78 20.04 -15.45 1.43
CA LEU A 78 20.07 -16.86 1.85
C LEU A 78 21.49 -17.43 1.92
N LEU A 79 22.39 -17.06 0.99
CA LEU A 79 23.80 -17.42 1.03
C LEU A 79 24.48 -16.89 2.30
N GLU A 80 24.15 -15.66 2.72
CA GLU A 80 24.61 -15.08 3.99
C GLU A 80 24.11 -15.86 5.21
N LYS A 81 22.95 -16.52 5.10
CA LYS A 81 22.38 -17.41 6.13
C LYS A 81 22.84 -18.87 6.00
N GLY A 82 23.75 -19.18 5.07
CA GLY A 82 24.33 -20.52 4.94
C GLY A 82 23.61 -21.47 3.98
N PHE A 83 22.72 -20.97 3.12
CA PHE A 83 22.08 -21.78 2.07
C PHE A 83 22.97 -21.90 0.84
N HIS A 84 22.73 -22.92 0.02
CA HIS A 84 23.31 -23.04 -1.32
C HIS A 84 22.34 -22.54 -2.39
N VAL A 85 22.85 -22.08 -3.53
CA VAL A 85 22.04 -21.66 -4.67
C VAL A 85 22.39 -22.53 -5.86
N VAL A 86 21.40 -23.09 -6.54
CA VAL A 86 21.65 -23.97 -7.69
C VAL A 86 20.83 -23.56 -8.90
N TYR A 87 21.37 -23.91 -10.06
CA TYR A 87 20.76 -23.66 -11.35
C TYR A 87 21.18 -24.73 -12.37
N VAL A 88 20.27 -25.09 -13.27
CA VAL A 88 20.56 -25.86 -14.48
C VAL A 88 19.72 -25.32 -15.62
N ASP A 89 20.33 -25.10 -16.78
CA ASP A 89 19.64 -24.50 -17.92
C ASP A 89 18.72 -25.51 -18.61
N ALA A 90 17.43 -25.22 -18.55
CA ALA A 90 16.36 -25.97 -19.21
C ALA A 90 15.46 -25.04 -20.05
N ALA A 91 15.94 -23.86 -20.45
CA ALA A 91 15.16 -22.81 -21.13
C ALA A 91 14.35 -23.31 -22.34
N ASP A 92 15.02 -24.06 -23.19
CA ASP A 92 14.56 -24.58 -24.48
C ASP A 92 13.45 -25.63 -24.33
N LEU A 93 13.37 -26.26 -23.16
CA LEU A 93 12.42 -27.33 -22.87
C LEU A 93 11.04 -26.82 -22.44
N CYS A 94 10.87 -25.51 -22.24
CA CYS A 94 9.60 -24.87 -21.89
C CYS A 94 8.83 -25.55 -20.74
N ALA A 95 9.53 -26.07 -19.73
CA ALA A 95 8.95 -26.81 -18.60
C ALA A 95 8.14 -28.07 -18.97
N ASN A 96 8.41 -28.68 -20.12
CA ASN A 96 7.76 -29.90 -20.57
C ASN A 96 8.20 -31.13 -19.74
N PRO A 97 7.66 -32.34 -20.01
CA PRO A 97 8.07 -33.54 -19.29
C PRO A 97 9.57 -33.88 -19.34
N GLU A 98 10.29 -33.51 -20.41
CA GLU A 98 11.76 -33.70 -20.45
C GLU A 98 12.47 -32.73 -19.49
N ALA A 99 11.98 -31.50 -19.32
CA ALA A 99 12.51 -30.59 -18.30
C ALA A 99 12.36 -31.19 -16.90
N VAL A 100 11.22 -31.81 -16.59
CA VAL A 100 10.99 -32.51 -15.32
C VAL A 100 11.95 -33.68 -15.16
N ALA A 101 12.16 -34.48 -16.21
CA ALA A 101 13.10 -35.60 -16.20
C ALA A 101 14.55 -35.16 -15.99
N LEU A 102 14.98 -34.09 -16.67
CA LEU A 102 16.30 -33.47 -16.47
C LEU A 102 16.49 -33.00 -15.03
N TRP A 103 15.49 -32.31 -14.47
CA TRP A 103 15.54 -31.84 -13.09
C TRP A 103 15.59 -33.00 -12.09
N ASN A 104 14.89 -34.12 -12.33
CA ASN A 104 15.05 -35.32 -11.48
C ASN A 104 16.50 -35.82 -11.45
N ARG A 105 17.17 -35.91 -12.60
CA ARG A 105 18.57 -36.35 -12.68
C ARG A 105 19.52 -35.35 -12.04
N PHE A 106 19.29 -34.06 -12.24
CA PHE A 106 20.11 -33.01 -11.63
C PHE A 106 19.94 -32.97 -10.11
N TYR A 107 18.71 -33.13 -9.61
CA TYR A 107 18.44 -33.26 -8.19
C TYR A 107 19.23 -34.44 -7.59
N ASP A 108 19.15 -35.64 -8.19
CA ASP A 108 19.86 -36.82 -7.68
C ASP A 108 21.38 -36.60 -7.65
N TYR A 109 21.92 -35.94 -8.67
CA TYR A 109 23.32 -35.51 -8.72
C TYR A 109 23.67 -34.54 -7.58
N LEU A 110 22.84 -33.52 -7.34
CA LEU A 110 23.08 -32.53 -6.29
C LEU A 110 23.10 -33.15 -4.88
N ILE A 111 22.14 -34.02 -4.59
CA ILE A 111 22.05 -34.73 -3.30
C ILE A 111 23.27 -35.63 -3.12
N LYS A 112 23.65 -36.39 -4.15
CA LYS A 112 24.75 -37.35 -4.06
C LYS A 112 26.12 -36.67 -3.94
N GLU A 113 26.41 -35.70 -4.79
CA GLU A 113 27.75 -35.12 -4.90
C GLU A 113 27.99 -33.99 -3.88
N TYR A 114 26.97 -33.17 -3.62
CA TYR A 114 27.10 -32.00 -2.74
C TYR A 114 26.41 -32.16 -1.38
N GLN A 115 25.75 -33.30 -1.14
CA GLN A 115 25.09 -33.63 0.13
C GLN A 115 24.14 -32.52 0.57
N LEU A 116 23.40 -31.96 -0.39
CA LEU A 116 22.40 -30.95 -0.10
C LEU A 116 21.18 -31.59 0.58
N ASN A 117 20.37 -30.77 1.24
CA ASN A 117 19.15 -31.24 1.89
C ASN A 117 18.22 -31.98 0.89
N PRO A 118 17.60 -33.11 1.26
CA PRO A 118 16.62 -33.78 0.39
C PRO A 118 15.35 -32.98 0.09
N LYS A 119 15.13 -31.83 0.73
CA LYS A 119 14.06 -30.90 0.40
C LYS A 119 14.60 -29.57 -0.10
N THR A 120 14.25 -29.22 -1.32
CA THR A 120 14.67 -27.96 -1.96
C THR A 120 13.64 -26.86 -1.77
N VAL A 121 14.12 -25.62 -1.71
CA VAL A 121 13.29 -24.44 -1.98
C VAL A 121 13.26 -24.24 -3.49
N LEU A 122 12.08 -24.03 -4.07
CA LEU A 122 11.94 -23.75 -5.50
C LEU A 122 11.73 -22.25 -5.72
N GLU A 123 12.50 -21.66 -6.62
CA GLU A 123 12.41 -20.26 -7.03
C GLU A 123 12.04 -20.16 -8.52
N GLY A 124 10.90 -19.53 -8.82
CA GLY A 124 10.43 -19.37 -10.20
C GLY A 124 9.88 -17.97 -10.46
N MET A 125 10.56 -17.23 -11.33
CA MET A 125 10.13 -15.90 -11.78
C MET A 125 9.54 -15.96 -13.19
N SER A 126 8.43 -15.25 -13.44
CA SER A 126 7.78 -15.19 -14.77
C SER A 126 7.52 -16.61 -15.32
N ARG A 127 7.95 -16.90 -16.54
CA ARG A 127 7.88 -18.25 -17.16
C ARG A 127 8.58 -19.37 -16.36
N GLY A 128 9.45 -19.01 -15.41
CA GLY A 128 10.02 -19.94 -14.42
C GLY A 128 8.96 -20.61 -13.55
N GLY A 129 7.79 -19.99 -13.38
CA GLY A 129 6.62 -20.57 -12.69
C GLY A 129 6.23 -21.95 -13.24
N LEU A 130 6.26 -22.12 -14.56
CA LEU A 130 5.96 -23.40 -15.21
C LEU A 130 6.90 -24.51 -14.74
N TYR A 131 8.20 -24.22 -14.60
CA TYR A 131 9.22 -25.21 -14.22
C TYR A 131 9.05 -25.66 -12.76
N ILE A 132 8.96 -24.70 -11.84
CA ILE A 132 8.87 -25.01 -10.40
C ILE A 132 7.59 -25.78 -10.08
N TYR A 133 6.46 -25.42 -10.70
CA TYR A 133 5.19 -26.10 -10.44
C TYR A 133 5.08 -27.45 -11.13
N ASN A 134 5.59 -27.60 -12.36
CA ASN A 134 5.56 -28.90 -13.04
C ASN A 134 6.49 -29.90 -12.37
N TRP A 135 7.72 -29.50 -12.01
CA TRP A 135 8.63 -30.40 -11.30
C TRP A 135 8.15 -30.68 -9.87
N GLY A 136 7.75 -29.65 -9.14
CA GLY A 136 7.29 -29.78 -7.75
C GLY A 136 6.04 -30.66 -7.64
N SER A 137 5.09 -30.55 -8.58
CA SER A 137 3.87 -31.37 -8.58
C SER A 137 4.13 -32.87 -8.80
N GLU A 138 5.23 -33.24 -9.45
CA GLU A 138 5.64 -34.64 -9.62
C GLU A 138 6.61 -35.13 -8.52
N ASN A 139 7.05 -34.23 -7.63
CA ASN A 139 8.08 -34.50 -6.62
C ASN A 139 7.74 -33.84 -5.27
N VAL A 140 6.48 -33.89 -4.86
CA VAL A 140 5.94 -33.10 -3.73
C VAL A 140 6.70 -33.32 -2.42
N GLU A 141 7.23 -34.52 -2.19
CA GLU A 141 8.01 -34.89 -1.01
C GLU A 141 9.41 -34.26 -0.96
N LYS A 142 9.92 -33.80 -2.10
CA LYS A 142 11.25 -33.17 -2.27
C LYS A 142 11.19 -31.65 -2.18
N VAL A 143 10.02 -31.06 -1.96
CA VAL A 143 9.84 -29.60 -1.88
C VAL A 143 9.67 -29.17 -0.43
N ALA A 144 10.53 -28.24 0.01
CA ALA A 144 10.39 -27.60 1.32
C ALA A 144 9.35 -26.49 1.27
N CYS A 145 9.49 -25.56 0.31
CA CYS A 145 8.54 -24.49 0.02
C CYS A 145 8.80 -23.91 -1.38
N ILE A 146 7.89 -23.08 -1.86
CA ILE A 146 7.98 -22.42 -3.16
C ILE A 146 7.92 -20.91 -2.98
N TYR A 147 8.91 -20.21 -3.54
CA TYR A 147 8.87 -18.78 -3.79
C TYR A 147 8.71 -18.55 -5.30
N ALA A 148 7.62 -17.88 -5.69
CA ALA A 148 7.35 -17.59 -7.09
C ALA A 148 7.09 -16.09 -7.29
N ASP A 149 7.68 -15.50 -8.33
CA ASP A 149 7.54 -14.07 -8.62
C ASP A 149 6.88 -13.86 -9.98
N ALA A 150 5.74 -13.16 -10.01
CA ALA A 150 4.85 -13.00 -11.16
C ALA A 150 4.77 -14.28 -12.02
N PRO A 151 4.47 -15.45 -11.42
CA PRO A 151 4.69 -16.73 -12.10
C PRO A 151 3.64 -16.98 -13.17
N VAL A 152 4.10 -17.43 -14.33
CA VAL A 152 3.22 -18.00 -15.34
C VAL A 152 2.67 -19.31 -14.80
N CYS A 153 1.36 -19.37 -14.66
CA CYS A 153 0.63 -20.53 -14.17
C CYS A 153 -0.35 -21.11 -15.21
N ASP A 154 -0.71 -20.33 -16.23
CA ASP A 154 -1.60 -20.73 -17.31
C ASP A 154 -1.01 -20.35 -18.68
N LEU A 155 -0.72 -21.36 -19.51
CA LEU A 155 -0.19 -21.16 -20.87
C LEU A 155 -1.13 -20.32 -21.75
N LYS A 156 -2.44 -20.34 -21.49
CA LYS A 156 -3.42 -19.53 -22.23
C LYS A 156 -3.32 -18.04 -21.91
N SER A 157 -2.90 -17.70 -20.69
CA SER A 157 -2.60 -16.32 -20.28
C SER A 157 -1.29 -15.88 -20.92
N TRP A 158 -0.18 -16.47 -20.47
CA TRP A 158 1.13 -16.32 -21.12
C TRP A 158 1.70 -17.72 -21.39
N PRO A 159 2.20 -18.01 -22.60
CA PRO A 159 2.40 -17.08 -23.71
C PRO A 159 1.19 -16.90 -24.64
N GLY A 160 0.05 -17.54 -24.38
CA GLY A 160 -1.07 -17.61 -25.33
C GLY A 160 -1.79 -16.29 -25.62
N GLY A 161 -1.77 -15.31 -24.71
CA GLY A 161 -2.44 -14.02 -24.89
C GLY A 161 -3.94 -14.16 -25.15
N LYS A 162 -4.58 -15.20 -24.62
CA LYS A 162 -6.01 -15.49 -24.84
C LYS A 162 -6.93 -14.79 -23.83
N GLY A 163 -6.33 -14.10 -22.85
CA GLY A 163 -6.99 -13.24 -21.88
C GLY A 163 -6.63 -11.77 -22.09
N LYS A 164 -6.39 -11.05 -20.99
CA LYS A 164 -5.90 -9.67 -20.92
C LYS A 164 -4.37 -9.58 -21.05
N GLY A 165 -3.65 -10.66 -20.74
CA GLY A 165 -2.19 -10.68 -20.85
C GLY A 165 -1.72 -10.47 -22.29
N ILE A 166 -0.64 -9.71 -22.49
CA ILE A 166 -0.12 -9.38 -23.83
C ILE A 166 0.28 -10.62 -24.66
N GLY A 167 0.61 -11.73 -23.99
CA GLY A 167 1.07 -12.96 -24.62
C GLY A 167 2.43 -12.83 -25.33
N SER A 168 2.80 -13.86 -26.09
CA SER A 168 3.98 -13.90 -26.95
C SER A 168 3.77 -14.94 -28.04
N ALA A 169 3.46 -14.51 -29.26
CA ALA A 169 3.26 -15.40 -30.41
C ALA A 169 4.42 -16.38 -30.67
N PRO A 170 5.72 -15.99 -30.62
CA PRO A 170 6.80 -16.95 -30.82
C PRO A 170 6.89 -17.98 -29.69
N ASP A 171 6.76 -17.56 -28.43
CA ASP A 171 6.78 -18.49 -27.29
C ASP A 171 5.55 -19.41 -27.33
N TRP A 172 4.38 -18.90 -27.73
CA TRP A 172 3.16 -19.70 -27.89
C TRP A 172 3.33 -20.83 -28.89
N LYS A 173 3.87 -20.52 -30.07
CA LYS A 173 4.18 -21.55 -31.08
C LYS A 173 5.15 -22.59 -30.53
N GLN A 174 6.21 -22.16 -29.84
CA GLN A 174 7.19 -23.07 -29.25
C GLN A 174 6.55 -23.97 -28.19
N HIS A 175 5.71 -23.44 -27.30
CA HIS A 175 5.06 -24.25 -26.26
C HIS A 175 4.10 -25.27 -26.89
N LEU A 176 3.31 -24.89 -27.89
CA LEU A 176 2.45 -25.84 -28.59
C LEU A 176 3.27 -26.98 -29.23
N GLU A 177 4.39 -26.67 -29.88
CA GLU A 177 5.27 -27.68 -30.49
C GLU A 177 5.89 -28.61 -29.43
N VAL A 178 6.50 -28.04 -28.38
CA VAL A 178 7.24 -28.79 -27.36
C VAL A 178 6.31 -29.65 -26.49
N TYR A 179 5.08 -29.20 -26.22
CA TYR A 179 4.07 -29.98 -25.52
C TYR A 179 3.23 -30.88 -26.45
N LYS A 180 3.45 -30.82 -27.77
CA LYS A 180 2.65 -31.53 -28.79
C LYS A 180 1.17 -31.19 -28.72
N LEU A 181 0.86 -29.92 -28.48
CA LEU A 181 -0.48 -29.35 -28.41
C LEU A 181 -0.81 -28.57 -29.70
N THR A 182 -2.08 -28.23 -29.82
CA THR A 182 -2.65 -27.37 -30.87
C THR A 182 -3.51 -26.29 -30.23
N GLU A 183 -3.88 -25.27 -31.00
CA GLU A 183 -4.82 -24.22 -30.55
C GLU A 183 -6.14 -24.79 -30.01
N GLU A 184 -6.56 -25.97 -30.49
CA GLU A 184 -7.78 -26.61 -29.99
C GLU A 184 -7.51 -27.44 -28.74
N THR A 185 -6.45 -28.26 -28.74
CA THR A 185 -6.19 -29.21 -27.64
C THR A 185 -5.63 -28.55 -26.38
N VAL A 186 -5.01 -27.36 -26.48
CA VAL A 186 -4.48 -26.62 -25.33
C VAL A 186 -5.57 -26.13 -24.37
N LYS A 187 -6.82 -25.97 -24.86
CA LYS A 187 -7.96 -25.56 -24.03
C LYS A 187 -8.26 -26.58 -22.92
N ASP A 188 -8.07 -27.86 -23.23
CA ASP A 188 -8.33 -28.98 -22.34
C ASP A 188 -7.07 -29.48 -21.62
N PHE A 189 -5.90 -28.93 -21.93
CA PHE A 189 -4.63 -29.38 -21.39
C PHE A 189 -4.55 -29.15 -19.86
N GLN A 190 -4.45 -30.23 -19.09
CA GLN A 190 -4.41 -30.18 -17.62
C GLN A 190 -2.99 -30.14 -17.04
N GLY A 191 -1.95 -30.12 -17.89
CA GLY A 191 -0.55 -30.09 -17.44
C GLY A 191 -0.03 -28.72 -17.03
N MET A 192 -0.92 -27.76 -16.74
CA MET A 192 -0.56 -26.39 -16.34
C MET A 192 -0.57 -26.23 -14.82
N PRO A 193 0.26 -25.32 -14.26
CA PRO A 193 0.31 -25.04 -12.82
C PRO A 193 -1.04 -24.78 -12.15
N ILE A 194 -1.95 -24.05 -12.81
CA ILE A 194 -3.31 -23.79 -12.28
C ILE A 194 -4.11 -25.07 -11.96
N PHE A 195 -3.74 -26.21 -12.55
CA PHE A 195 -4.36 -27.52 -12.33
C PHE A 195 -3.47 -28.43 -11.50
N ASN A 196 -2.19 -28.61 -11.89
CA ASN A 196 -1.33 -29.62 -11.29
C ASN A 196 -0.80 -29.23 -9.88
N ALA A 197 -0.73 -27.93 -9.56
CA ALA A 197 -0.28 -27.44 -8.25
C ALA A 197 -1.19 -27.89 -7.10
N ARG A 198 -2.38 -28.42 -7.41
CA ARG A 198 -3.22 -29.16 -6.45
C ARG A 198 -2.45 -30.26 -5.71
N LYS A 199 -1.56 -30.99 -6.39
CA LYS A 199 -0.74 -32.05 -5.76
C LYS A 199 0.15 -31.49 -4.64
N LEU A 200 0.78 -30.34 -4.87
CA LEU A 200 1.59 -29.62 -3.88
C LEU A 200 0.74 -29.15 -2.69
N ALA A 201 -0.47 -28.65 -2.97
CA ALA A 201 -1.42 -28.21 -1.94
C ALA A 201 -1.90 -29.37 -1.05
N GLU A 202 -2.22 -30.51 -1.65
CA GLU A 202 -2.59 -31.75 -0.94
C GLU A 202 -1.44 -32.24 -0.05
N ALA A 203 -0.20 -32.14 -0.54
CA ALA A 203 1.03 -32.43 0.20
C ALA A 203 1.43 -31.34 1.24
N LYS A 204 0.63 -30.27 1.38
CA LYS A 204 0.85 -29.16 2.32
C LYS A 204 2.16 -28.40 2.09
N VAL A 205 2.64 -28.34 0.86
CA VAL A 205 3.80 -27.50 0.52
C VAL A 205 3.42 -26.01 0.71
N PRO A 206 4.19 -25.22 1.46
CA PRO A 206 3.96 -23.78 1.61
C PRO A 206 4.36 -23.03 0.33
N VAL A 207 3.55 -22.05 -0.08
CA VAL A 207 3.80 -21.21 -1.26
C VAL A 207 3.74 -19.73 -0.90
N LEU A 208 4.69 -18.96 -1.43
CA LEU A 208 4.68 -17.50 -1.46
C LEU A 208 4.74 -17.03 -2.91
N HIS A 209 3.75 -16.23 -3.31
CA HIS A 209 3.79 -15.46 -4.55
C HIS A 209 4.13 -14.00 -4.24
N VAL A 210 5.04 -13.40 -5.01
CA VAL A 210 5.23 -11.94 -5.09
C VAL A 210 4.76 -11.50 -6.48
N CYS A 211 3.81 -10.58 -6.58
CA CYS A 211 3.22 -10.22 -7.88
C CYS A 211 2.99 -8.70 -7.98
N GLY A 212 3.10 -8.14 -9.18
CA GLY A 212 2.59 -6.81 -9.48
C GLY A 212 1.07 -6.81 -9.62
N ALA A 213 0.37 -5.88 -8.97
CA ALA A 213 -1.08 -5.76 -9.06
C ALA A 213 -1.55 -5.28 -10.45
N ALA A 214 -0.69 -4.59 -11.18
CA ALA A 214 -0.94 -4.04 -12.51
C ALA A 214 -0.21 -4.80 -13.62
N ASP A 215 0.16 -6.07 -13.37
CA ASP A 215 0.88 -6.91 -14.34
C ASP A 215 0.02 -7.19 -15.58
N ASP A 216 0.47 -6.73 -16.75
CA ASP A 216 -0.15 -6.92 -18.06
C ASP A 216 0.50 -8.03 -18.88
N VAL A 217 1.59 -8.63 -18.39
CA VAL A 217 2.28 -9.76 -19.02
C VAL A 217 1.78 -11.08 -18.45
N VAL A 218 1.71 -11.16 -17.13
CA VAL A 218 1.22 -12.33 -16.37
C VAL A 218 0.14 -11.85 -15.40
N PRO A 219 -1.06 -11.47 -15.88
CA PRO A 219 -2.10 -10.91 -15.03
C PRO A 219 -2.44 -11.83 -13.85
N VAL A 220 -2.54 -11.24 -12.66
CA VAL A 220 -2.80 -11.99 -11.42
C VAL A 220 -4.15 -12.70 -11.45
N GLU A 221 -5.15 -12.13 -12.11
CA GLU A 221 -6.49 -12.72 -12.27
C GLU A 221 -6.49 -13.99 -13.13
N GLU A 222 -5.48 -14.16 -13.97
CA GLU A 222 -5.38 -15.29 -14.91
C GLU A 222 -4.40 -16.36 -14.41
N ASN A 223 -3.48 -15.99 -13.52
CA ASN A 223 -2.41 -16.87 -13.04
C ASN A 223 -2.49 -17.06 -11.52
N THR A 224 -1.99 -16.09 -10.74
CA THR A 224 -1.83 -16.21 -9.29
C THR A 224 -3.15 -16.43 -8.55
N TYR A 225 -4.22 -15.70 -8.86
CA TYR A 225 -5.51 -15.85 -8.18
C TYR A 225 -6.22 -17.16 -8.55
N VAL A 226 -6.06 -17.63 -9.79
CA VAL A 226 -6.58 -18.94 -10.21
C VAL A 226 -5.86 -20.04 -9.45
N LEU A 227 -4.53 -19.99 -9.39
CA LEU A 227 -3.73 -20.96 -8.65
C LEU A 227 -4.03 -20.89 -7.14
N GLU A 228 -4.10 -19.68 -6.55
CA GLU A 228 -4.47 -19.48 -5.14
C GLU A 228 -5.78 -20.15 -4.78
N LYS A 229 -6.81 -19.99 -5.63
CA LYS A 229 -8.11 -20.64 -5.45
C LYS A 229 -7.96 -22.16 -5.44
N THR A 230 -7.32 -22.74 -6.46
CA THR A 230 -7.06 -24.19 -6.53
C THR A 230 -6.29 -24.69 -5.30
N TYR A 231 -5.28 -23.94 -4.87
CA TYR A 231 -4.43 -24.28 -3.74
C TYR A 231 -5.22 -24.31 -2.42
N LYS A 232 -6.05 -23.29 -2.18
CA LYS A 232 -6.91 -23.18 -0.99
C LYS A 232 -7.99 -24.26 -0.97
N GLU A 233 -8.63 -24.55 -2.10
CA GLU A 233 -9.66 -25.61 -2.23
C GLU A 233 -9.08 -27.01 -1.95
N ALA A 234 -7.82 -27.24 -2.26
CA ALA A 234 -7.08 -28.45 -1.93
C ALA A 234 -6.52 -28.48 -0.50
N GLY A 235 -6.81 -27.45 0.29
CA GLY A 235 -6.38 -27.30 1.69
C GLY A 235 -4.91 -26.93 1.87
N GLY A 236 -4.25 -26.43 0.83
CA GLY A 236 -2.89 -25.88 0.90
C GLY A 236 -2.85 -24.45 1.44
N LYS A 237 -1.65 -23.94 1.74
CA LYS A 237 -1.41 -22.56 2.16
C LYS A 237 -0.60 -21.83 1.09
N LEU A 238 -1.21 -20.81 0.49
CA LEU A 238 -0.55 -19.88 -0.42
C LEU A 238 -0.70 -18.46 0.13
N LYS A 239 0.44 -17.76 0.25
CA LYS A 239 0.50 -16.33 0.57
C LYS A 239 0.80 -15.54 -0.70
N ILE A 240 0.24 -14.34 -0.79
CA ILE A 240 0.51 -13.39 -1.87
C ILE A 240 1.00 -12.10 -1.24
N ILE A 241 2.17 -11.64 -1.67
CA ILE A 241 2.63 -10.25 -1.51
C ILE A 241 2.31 -9.56 -2.83
N LEU A 242 1.30 -8.70 -2.80
CA LEU A 242 0.83 -7.98 -3.97
C LEU A 242 1.40 -6.55 -3.95
N LYS A 243 2.22 -6.22 -4.95
CA LYS A 243 2.82 -4.90 -5.16
C LYS A 243 1.82 -4.02 -5.92
N GLU A 244 1.03 -3.26 -5.17
CA GLU A 244 0.04 -2.32 -5.71
C GLU A 244 0.68 -1.33 -6.71
N GLY A 245 0.04 -1.11 -7.87
CA GLY A 245 0.52 -0.21 -8.93
C GLY A 245 1.72 -0.70 -9.74
N ILE A 246 2.33 -1.84 -9.40
CA ILE A 246 3.49 -2.40 -10.10
C ILE A 246 3.03 -3.37 -11.20
N GLY A 247 3.65 -3.26 -12.38
CA GLY A 247 3.43 -4.17 -13.52
C GLY A 247 4.23 -5.47 -13.40
N HIS A 248 4.61 -6.08 -14.53
CA HIS A 248 5.40 -7.31 -14.53
C HIS A 248 6.78 -7.16 -13.86
N HIS A 249 7.36 -5.96 -13.94
CA HIS A 249 8.66 -5.62 -13.37
C HIS A 249 8.54 -4.43 -12.42
N PRO A 250 9.47 -4.31 -11.44
CA PRO A 250 10.58 -5.22 -11.16
C PRO A 250 10.14 -6.54 -10.53
N HIS A 251 10.90 -7.61 -10.76
CA HIS A 251 10.77 -8.87 -9.99
C HIS A 251 11.41 -8.70 -8.60
N SER A 252 11.11 -9.61 -7.70
CA SER A 252 11.53 -9.63 -6.30
C SER A 252 11.02 -8.43 -5.49
N LEU A 253 11.50 -8.36 -4.25
CA LEU A 253 11.35 -7.21 -3.36
C LEU A 253 12.72 -6.54 -3.19
N LYS A 254 12.74 -5.21 -3.11
CA LYS A 254 13.96 -4.46 -2.81
C LYS A 254 14.56 -4.88 -1.46
N ASP A 255 13.71 -5.06 -0.46
CA ASP A 255 14.06 -5.74 0.78
C ASP A 255 13.64 -7.22 0.67
N PRO A 256 14.57 -8.18 0.55
CA PRO A 256 14.24 -9.60 0.40
C PRO A 256 13.77 -10.26 1.71
N SER A 257 13.85 -9.56 2.85
CA SER A 257 13.53 -10.12 4.18
C SER A 257 12.19 -10.85 4.26
N PRO A 258 11.07 -10.39 3.64
CA PRO A 258 9.81 -11.13 3.67
C PRO A 258 9.90 -12.51 3.00
N ILE A 259 10.62 -12.59 1.88
CA ILE A 259 10.82 -13.83 1.13
C ILE A 259 11.77 -14.76 1.91
N VAL A 260 12.89 -14.21 2.40
CA VAL A 260 13.87 -14.95 3.21
C VAL A 260 13.21 -15.51 4.47
N ASN A 261 12.44 -14.72 5.20
CA ASN A 261 11.74 -15.16 6.40
C ASN A 261 10.70 -16.24 6.11
N PHE A 262 9.98 -16.15 4.99
CA PHE A 262 9.10 -17.21 4.55
C PHE A 262 9.87 -18.51 4.31
N ILE A 263 11.01 -18.44 3.61
CA ILE A 263 11.85 -19.61 3.33
C ILE A 263 12.39 -20.22 4.62
N LEU A 264 13.02 -19.41 5.48
CA LEU A 264 13.60 -19.85 6.76
C LEU A 264 12.54 -20.46 7.68
N SER A 265 11.34 -19.87 7.76
CA SER A 265 10.24 -20.41 8.58
C SER A 265 9.80 -21.82 8.16
N ASN A 266 10.05 -22.21 6.90
CA ASN A 266 9.67 -23.51 6.34
C ASN A 266 10.86 -24.45 6.15
N THR A 267 12.07 -24.05 6.55
CA THR A 267 13.31 -24.82 6.37
C THR A 267 14.16 -24.82 7.64
N ALA A 268 14.76 -23.67 7.98
CA ALA A 268 15.65 -23.48 9.11
C ALA A 268 15.17 -22.32 10.03
N PRO A 269 14.11 -22.51 10.84
CA PRO A 269 13.55 -21.44 11.67
C PRO A 269 14.53 -20.85 12.69
N GLY A 270 15.55 -21.61 13.09
CA GLY A 270 16.60 -21.14 14.00
C GLY A 270 17.52 -20.06 13.42
N LEU A 271 17.46 -19.82 12.10
CA LEU A 271 18.19 -18.75 11.41
C LEU A 271 17.36 -17.49 11.17
N LEU A 272 16.08 -17.50 11.55
CA LEU A 272 15.25 -16.30 11.53
C LEU A 272 15.89 -15.24 12.41
N ASP A 273 16.04 -14.03 11.87
CA ASP A 273 16.39 -12.90 12.70
C ASP A 273 15.35 -12.75 13.81
N GLN A 274 15.79 -12.33 15.01
CA GLN A 274 14.85 -12.03 16.08
C GLN A 274 13.81 -11.07 15.53
N GLN A 275 12.54 -11.51 15.51
CA GLN A 275 11.46 -10.66 15.03
C GLN A 275 11.51 -9.37 15.83
N GLN A 276 11.79 -8.29 15.10
CA GLN A 276 11.65 -6.93 15.59
C GLN A 276 10.28 -6.83 16.29
N PRO A 277 10.22 -6.39 17.56
CA PRO A 277 8.97 -6.33 18.32
C PRO A 277 7.88 -5.68 17.50
N TYR A 278 6.63 -6.13 17.62
CA TYR A 278 5.49 -5.57 16.86
C TYR A 278 5.49 -4.02 16.79
N GLU A 279 5.91 -3.40 17.88
CA GLU A 279 6.01 -1.96 18.11
C GLU A 279 7.05 -1.26 17.21
N SER A 280 8.15 -1.93 16.85
CA SER A 280 9.18 -1.37 15.96
C SER A 280 8.72 -1.19 14.50
N LYS A 281 7.58 -1.80 14.14
CA LYS A 281 6.96 -1.67 12.81
C LYS A 281 5.98 -0.50 12.75
N MET A 282 5.68 0.13 13.89
CA MET A 282 4.80 1.29 13.97
C MET A 282 5.55 2.53 13.51
N ALA A 283 5.03 3.19 12.48
CA ALA A 283 5.62 4.41 11.95
C ALA A 283 5.11 5.63 12.75
N ILE A 284 5.72 5.86 13.91
CA ILE A 284 5.37 6.95 14.83
C ILE A 284 6.54 7.93 14.95
N ASN A 285 6.25 9.22 14.78
CA ASN A 285 7.17 10.30 15.10
C ASN A 285 6.76 10.92 16.43
N PHE A 286 7.44 10.52 17.51
CA PHE A 286 7.25 11.13 18.84
C PHE A 286 7.86 12.54 18.82
N ARG A 287 7.01 13.55 18.98
CA ARG A 287 7.38 14.97 19.12
C ARG A 287 6.58 15.58 20.25
N GLY A 288 7.17 16.53 20.96
CA GLY A 288 6.56 17.12 22.15
C GLY A 288 6.23 16.07 23.23
N ASN A 289 5.27 16.42 24.10
CA ASN A 289 4.67 15.50 25.06
C ASN A 289 3.15 15.49 24.88
N MET A 290 2.51 14.48 25.48
CA MET A 290 1.05 14.30 25.53
C MET A 290 0.52 14.43 26.96
N ASP A 291 1.25 15.15 27.82
CA ASP A 291 0.97 15.19 29.26
C ASP A 291 -0.27 16.02 29.59
N ASN A 292 -0.63 17.01 28.77
CA ASN A 292 -1.69 17.95 29.11
C ASN A 292 -3.07 17.27 29.13
N SER A 293 -3.35 16.49 28.10
CA SER A 293 -4.57 15.68 28.00
C SER A 293 -4.61 14.61 29.10
N LEU A 294 -3.48 13.96 29.40
CA LEU A 294 -3.38 13.02 30.53
C LEU A 294 -3.74 13.70 31.86
N ILE A 295 -3.14 14.84 32.17
CA ILE A 295 -3.39 15.62 33.37
C ILE A 295 -4.87 16.03 33.45
N LYS A 296 -5.44 16.49 32.33
CA LYS A 296 -6.85 16.87 32.23
C LYS A 296 -7.77 15.69 32.58
N PHE A 297 -7.51 14.54 31.98
CA PHE A 297 -8.32 13.35 32.18
C PHE A 297 -8.16 12.81 33.60
N GLU A 298 -6.94 12.73 34.13
CA GLU A 298 -6.67 12.13 35.43
C GLU A 298 -7.01 13.03 36.61
N LYS A 299 -6.77 14.34 36.52
CA LYS A 299 -6.95 15.25 37.66
C LYS A 299 -8.30 15.93 37.67
N GLU A 300 -8.72 16.47 36.52
CA GLU A 300 -10.00 17.17 36.43
C GLU A 300 -11.17 16.24 36.15
N LYS A 301 -10.90 14.97 35.78
CA LYS A 301 -11.92 13.96 35.48
C LYS A 301 -12.90 14.43 34.39
N LYS A 302 -12.41 15.26 33.47
CA LYS A 302 -13.13 15.73 32.28
C LYS A 302 -12.23 15.63 31.06
N GLY A 303 -12.81 15.48 29.89
CA GLY A 303 -12.06 15.57 28.64
C GLY A 303 -12.95 15.85 27.44
N ARG A 304 -12.63 16.90 26.67
CA ARG A 304 -13.25 17.15 25.37
C ARG A 304 -12.27 16.77 24.26
N VAL A 305 -12.64 15.75 23.48
CA VAL A 305 -11.80 15.19 22.43
C VAL A 305 -12.46 15.41 21.07
N ALA A 306 -11.75 16.05 20.15
CA ALA A 306 -12.23 16.31 18.80
C ALA A 306 -11.49 15.47 17.76
N PHE A 307 -12.24 15.05 16.74
CA PHE A 307 -11.73 14.31 15.59
C PHE A 307 -12.06 15.09 14.32
N LEU A 308 -11.06 15.78 13.76
CA LEU A 308 -11.18 16.54 12.53
C LEU A 308 -10.64 15.69 11.37
N GLY A 309 -11.35 15.71 10.25
CA GLY A 309 -10.88 15.05 9.04
C GLY A 309 -11.97 14.72 8.02
N GLY A 310 -11.65 13.75 7.19
CA GLY A 310 -12.44 13.35 6.03
C GLY A 310 -13.51 12.27 6.29
N SER A 311 -13.77 11.47 5.26
CA SER A 311 -14.80 10.42 5.30
C SER A 311 -14.45 9.25 6.24
N ILE A 312 -13.17 8.92 6.38
CA ILE A 312 -12.66 7.87 7.28
C ILE A 312 -12.79 8.33 8.74
N THR A 313 -12.63 9.62 9.01
CA THR A 313 -12.91 10.22 10.33
C THR A 313 -14.41 10.31 10.61
N TYR A 314 -15.25 10.56 9.60
CA TYR A 314 -16.71 10.65 9.74
C TYR A 314 -17.37 9.30 10.07
N MET A 315 -16.94 8.21 9.43
CA MET A 315 -17.55 6.89 9.57
C MET A 315 -17.45 6.30 10.99
N THR A 316 -18.19 5.22 11.25
CA THR A 316 -17.99 4.39 12.44
C THR A 316 -16.75 3.52 12.26
N GLY A 317 -15.91 3.38 13.30
CA GLY A 317 -14.67 2.60 13.22
C GLY A 317 -13.61 3.02 14.23
N TRP A 318 -12.40 3.32 13.75
CA TRP A 318 -11.23 3.65 14.59
C TRP A 318 -11.53 4.74 15.62
N ARG A 319 -12.27 5.79 15.22
CA ARG A 319 -12.63 6.91 16.10
C ARG A 319 -13.41 6.41 17.32
N ASP A 320 -14.44 5.60 17.10
CA ASP A 320 -15.27 5.07 18.18
C ASP A 320 -14.47 4.11 19.06
N MET A 321 -13.58 3.32 18.46
CA MET A 321 -12.65 2.47 19.20
C MET A 321 -11.68 3.27 20.08
N VAL A 322 -11.20 4.43 19.61
CA VAL A 322 -10.38 5.35 20.43
C VAL A 322 -11.21 5.96 21.55
N CYS A 323 -12.46 6.37 21.30
CA CYS A 323 -13.38 6.84 22.34
C CYS A 323 -13.59 5.78 23.44
N ASP A 324 -13.80 4.52 23.04
CA ASP A 324 -13.98 3.40 23.97
C ASP A 324 -12.70 3.10 24.75
N TYR A 325 -11.54 3.14 24.09
CA TYR A 325 -10.24 3.00 24.75
C TYR A 325 -10.02 4.08 25.81
N LEU A 326 -10.29 5.35 25.50
CA LEU A 326 -10.13 6.47 26.44
C LEU A 326 -11.07 6.32 27.65
N LYS A 327 -12.34 5.96 27.42
CA LYS A 327 -13.29 5.64 28.49
C LYS A 327 -12.82 4.47 29.37
N GLN A 328 -12.27 3.43 28.76
CA GLN A 328 -11.77 2.26 29.49
C GLN A 328 -10.55 2.61 30.33
N ARG A 329 -9.61 3.40 29.78
CA ARG A 329 -8.39 3.80 30.47
C ARG A 329 -8.67 4.78 31.61
N PHE A 330 -9.62 5.70 31.42
CA PHE A 330 -9.99 6.72 32.39
C PHE A 330 -11.46 6.58 32.81
N PRO A 331 -11.83 5.53 33.57
CA PRO A 331 -13.24 5.20 33.86
C PRO A 331 -13.95 6.21 34.76
N LEU A 332 -13.20 7.11 35.41
CA LEU A 332 -13.74 8.18 36.26
C LEU A 332 -13.87 9.51 35.52
N THR A 333 -13.50 9.57 34.24
CA THR A 333 -13.44 10.81 33.46
C THR A 333 -14.70 10.95 32.61
N GLU A 334 -15.36 12.09 32.73
CA GLU A 334 -16.48 12.45 31.86
C GLU A 334 -15.94 12.95 30.51
N PHE A 335 -16.22 12.22 29.44
CA PHE A 335 -15.78 12.57 28.10
C PHE A 335 -16.89 13.18 27.24
N GLU A 336 -16.56 14.25 26.53
CA GLU A 336 -17.31 14.77 25.39
C GLU A 336 -16.52 14.51 24.10
N PHE A 337 -17.09 13.72 23.19
CA PHE A 337 -16.45 13.38 21.92
C PHE A 337 -17.10 14.14 20.76
N ILE A 338 -16.29 14.86 19.98
CA ILE A 338 -16.74 15.65 18.84
C ILE A 338 -16.27 14.98 17.56
N ASN A 339 -17.23 14.45 16.80
CA ASN A 339 -17.00 14.05 15.42
C ASN A 339 -17.11 15.27 14.51
N ALA A 340 -15.97 15.85 14.13
CA ALA A 340 -15.87 16.93 13.16
C ALA A 340 -15.43 16.41 11.78
N GLY A 341 -15.67 15.12 11.47
CA GLY A 341 -15.42 14.55 10.15
C GLY A 341 -16.44 15.06 9.12
N ILE A 342 -15.96 15.52 7.96
CA ILE A 342 -16.82 15.80 6.80
C ILE A 342 -16.28 15.03 5.60
N PRO A 343 -17.08 14.12 5.00
CA PRO A 343 -16.65 13.35 3.84
C PRO A 343 -16.10 14.24 2.72
N SER A 344 -14.99 13.79 2.12
CA SER A 344 -14.29 14.48 1.02
C SER A 344 -13.57 15.79 1.39
N THR A 345 -13.44 16.13 2.67
CA THR A 345 -12.70 17.34 3.10
C THR A 345 -11.32 16.99 3.63
N GLY A 346 -10.30 17.74 3.19
CA GLY A 346 -8.93 17.68 3.72
C GLY A 346 -8.60 18.88 4.61
N SER A 347 -7.31 19.23 4.73
CA SER A 347 -6.81 20.22 5.68
C SER A 347 -7.18 21.65 5.27
N THR A 348 -7.19 21.95 3.96
CA THR A 348 -7.56 23.29 3.46
C THR A 348 -9.00 23.66 3.85
N PRO A 349 -10.05 22.86 3.54
CA PRO A 349 -11.37 23.11 4.09
C PRO A 349 -11.47 22.92 5.61
N GLY A 350 -10.63 22.06 6.20
CA GLY A 350 -10.51 21.88 7.65
C GLY A 350 -10.18 23.18 8.38
N ALA A 351 -9.15 23.92 7.92
CA ALA A 351 -8.74 25.20 8.48
C ALA A 351 -9.87 26.24 8.45
N MET A 352 -10.60 26.31 7.32
CA MET A 352 -11.69 27.29 7.14
C MET A 352 -12.92 26.98 7.99
N ARG A 353 -13.15 25.71 8.34
CA ARG A 353 -14.31 25.30 9.15
C ARG A 353 -13.98 25.08 10.62
N PHE A 354 -12.71 25.14 10.98
CA PHE A 354 -12.23 24.73 12.31
C PHE A 354 -12.94 25.47 13.43
N SER A 355 -13.08 26.80 13.31
CA SER A 355 -13.81 27.60 14.28
C SER A 355 -15.27 27.16 14.45
N ARG A 356 -15.98 26.84 13.35
CA ARG A 356 -17.39 26.45 13.38
C ARG A 356 -17.57 25.02 13.91
N ASP A 357 -16.75 24.09 13.45
CA ASP A 357 -16.98 22.67 13.67
C ASP A 357 -16.32 22.13 14.94
N VAL A 358 -15.24 22.76 15.38
CA VAL A 358 -14.44 22.33 16.53
C VAL A 358 -14.49 23.37 17.65
N LEU A 359 -13.99 24.59 17.41
CA LEU A 359 -13.82 25.57 18.50
C LEU A 359 -15.16 26.08 19.07
N SER A 360 -16.21 26.12 18.26
CA SER A 360 -17.56 26.49 18.73
C SER A 360 -18.15 25.51 19.74
N LYS A 361 -17.58 24.30 19.85
CA LYS A 361 -18.00 23.27 20.82
C LYS A 361 -17.34 23.46 22.20
N GLY A 362 -16.48 24.47 22.33
CA GLY A 362 -15.78 24.83 23.56
C GLY A 362 -14.31 24.42 23.53
N THR A 363 -13.64 24.55 24.68
CA THR A 363 -12.20 24.22 24.84
C THR A 363 -11.96 22.75 24.55
N ILE A 364 -11.10 22.44 23.57
CA ILE A 364 -10.68 21.09 23.21
C ILE A 364 -9.41 20.74 23.97
N ASP A 365 -9.38 19.56 24.58
CA ASP A 365 -8.24 19.06 25.37
C ASP A 365 -7.34 18.13 24.56
N LEU A 366 -7.92 17.39 23.62
CA LEU A 366 -7.22 16.50 22.70
C LEU A 366 -7.83 16.58 21.29
N LEU A 367 -6.99 16.80 20.28
CA LEU A 367 -7.39 16.85 18.87
C LEU A 367 -6.70 15.73 18.09
N PHE A 368 -7.49 14.95 17.34
CA PHE A 368 -6.99 14.13 16.24
C PHE A 368 -7.26 14.83 14.93
N GLU A 369 -6.24 14.96 14.10
CA GLU A 369 -6.36 15.54 12.75
C GLU A 369 -5.90 14.54 11.69
N GLU A 370 -6.77 14.25 10.72
CA GLU A 370 -6.46 13.45 9.54
C GLU A 370 -7.02 14.08 8.26
N ALA A 371 -6.12 14.40 7.34
CA ALA A 371 -6.48 15.02 6.06
C ALA A 371 -5.71 14.47 4.86
N ALA A 372 -4.74 13.57 5.07
CA ALA A 372 -3.75 13.22 4.06
C ALA A 372 -4.36 12.49 2.85
N VAL A 373 -5.38 11.66 3.06
CA VAL A 373 -6.11 11.02 1.94
C VAL A 373 -6.84 12.07 1.11
N ASN A 374 -7.52 13.02 1.75
CA ASN A 374 -8.37 13.96 1.06
C ASN A 374 -7.62 15.11 0.40
N ASP A 375 -6.56 15.63 1.02
CA ASP A 375 -5.75 16.68 0.40
C ASP A 375 -5.16 16.25 -0.95
N ALA A 376 -4.59 15.04 -1.00
CA ALA A 376 -4.06 14.46 -2.23
C ALA A 376 -5.17 14.20 -3.25
N THR A 377 -6.26 13.53 -2.84
CA THR A 377 -7.38 13.16 -3.72
C THR A 377 -8.11 14.38 -4.30
N ASN A 378 -8.12 15.50 -3.57
CA ASN A 378 -8.77 16.73 -4.00
C ASN A 378 -7.88 17.60 -4.92
N GLY A 379 -6.64 17.18 -5.17
CA GLY A 379 -5.72 17.88 -6.06
C GLY A 379 -5.23 19.23 -5.53
N PHE A 380 -5.22 19.43 -4.20
CA PHE A 380 -4.61 20.63 -3.64
C PHE A 380 -3.12 20.65 -3.96
N LYS A 381 -2.58 21.83 -4.25
CA LYS A 381 -1.14 22.00 -4.44
C LYS A 381 -0.41 21.86 -3.09
N PRO A 382 0.88 21.49 -3.08
CA PRO A 382 1.65 21.32 -1.85
C PRO A 382 1.55 22.52 -0.89
N GLU A 383 1.56 23.75 -1.40
CA GLU A 383 1.47 24.97 -0.59
C GLU A 383 0.13 25.06 0.15
N ARG A 384 -0.98 24.68 -0.50
CA ARG A 384 -2.31 24.70 0.12
C ARG A 384 -2.48 23.61 1.17
N MET A 385 -1.89 22.43 0.95
CA MET A 385 -1.85 21.36 1.95
C MET A 385 -1.11 21.82 3.21
N LEU A 386 0.03 22.49 3.03
CA LEU A 386 0.81 23.06 4.13
C LEU A 386 0.02 24.15 4.87
N ARG A 387 -0.52 25.15 4.16
CA ARG A 387 -1.31 26.26 4.73
C ARG A 387 -2.56 25.79 5.47
N GLY A 388 -3.22 24.74 4.93
CA GLY A 388 -4.37 24.08 5.56
C GLY A 388 -3.99 23.43 6.88
N MET A 389 -2.98 22.57 6.85
CA MET A 389 -2.54 21.87 8.06
C MET A 389 -2.03 22.85 9.12
N GLU A 390 -1.20 23.80 8.73
CA GLU A 390 -0.71 24.84 9.65
C GLU A 390 -1.84 25.69 10.22
N GLY A 391 -2.83 26.06 9.40
CA GLY A 391 -3.99 26.81 9.86
C GLY A 391 -4.75 26.11 10.98
N ILE A 392 -4.95 24.79 10.87
CA ILE A 392 -5.61 23.97 11.90
C ILE A 392 -4.77 23.95 13.19
N ILE A 393 -3.49 23.59 13.08
CA ILE A 393 -2.59 23.45 14.23
C ILE A 393 -2.43 24.78 14.98
N TYR A 394 -2.23 25.88 14.24
CA TYR A 394 -2.10 27.21 14.82
C TYR A 394 -3.39 27.62 15.54
N GLN A 395 -4.56 27.49 14.90
CA GLN A 395 -5.84 27.83 15.52
C GLN A 395 -6.11 26.99 16.77
N ALA A 396 -5.76 25.71 16.76
CA ALA A 396 -5.89 24.81 17.91
C ALA A 396 -5.07 25.31 19.11
N ILE A 397 -3.76 25.52 18.93
CA ILE A 397 -2.87 25.99 20.00
C ILE A 397 -3.26 27.41 20.46
N LYS A 398 -3.63 28.30 19.54
CA LYS A 398 -4.10 29.66 19.88
C LYS A 398 -5.34 29.63 20.76
N SER A 399 -6.26 28.70 20.50
CA SER A 399 -7.51 28.56 21.26
C SER A 399 -7.31 27.98 22.66
N ASN A 400 -6.39 27.01 22.77
CA ASN A 400 -6.03 26.37 24.03
C ASN A 400 -4.54 25.98 23.98
N PRO A 401 -3.65 26.75 24.63
CA PRO A 401 -2.23 26.39 24.68
C PRO A 401 -1.97 25.02 25.33
N ASN A 402 -2.89 24.52 26.15
CA ASN A 402 -2.76 23.20 26.79
C ASN A 402 -3.38 22.07 25.97
N ILE A 403 -3.81 22.30 24.72
CA ILE A 403 -4.32 21.22 23.87
C ILE A 403 -3.19 20.24 23.54
N ASP A 404 -3.50 18.95 23.51
CA ASP A 404 -2.66 17.96 22.84
C ASP A 404 -3.23 17.61 21.47
N ILE A 405 -2.35 17.40 20.50
CA ILE A 405 -2.73 17.18 19.10
C ILE A 405 -2.00 15.94 18.58
N VAL A 406 -2.72 15.08 17.87
CA VAL A 406 -2.18 13.90 17.18
C VAL A 406 -2.51 14.01 15.70
N MET A 407 -1.49 14.09 14.86
CA MET A 407 -1.66 14.05 13.40
C MET A 407 -1.62 12.59 12.92
N LEU A 408 -2.58 12.21 12.09
CA LEU A 408 -2.69 10.86 11.53
C LEU A 408 -2.56 10.91 10.00
N TYR A 409 -1.92 9.90 9.42
CA TYR A 409 -1.86 9.72 7.97
C TYR A 409 -2.43 8.35 7.57
N PHE A 410 -3.67 8.32 7.08
CA PHE A 410 -4.30 7.08 6.64
C PHE A 410 -3.76 6.58 5.30
N VAL A 411 -3.83 5.27 5.13
CA VAL A 411 -3.35 4.57 3.92
C VAL A 411 -4.36 4.69 2.76
N ASP A 412 -3.83 4.80 1.55
CA ASP A 412 -4.53 4.55 0.30
C ASP A 412 -3.54 3.95 -0.73
N GLN A 413 -4.07 3.45 -1.85
CA GLN A 413 -3.24 2.75 -2.85
C GLN A 413 -2.21 3.67 -3.52
N ASP A 414 -2.49 4.97 -3.67
CA ASP A 414 -1.53 5.91 -4.27
C ASP A 414 -0.36 6.14 -3.32
N LYS A 415 -0.63 6.31 -2.02
CA LYS A 415 0.42 6.40 -0.99
C LYS A 415 1.23 5.13 -0.88
N MET A 416 0.58 3.96 -0.93
CA MET A 416 1.29 2.67 -0.96
C MET A 416 2.19 2.56 -2.19
N SER A 417 1.70 2.97 -3.36
CA SER A 417 2.50 3.01 -4.60
C SER A 417 3.72 3.92 -4.46
N ASP A 418 3.57 5.12 -3.89
CA ASP A 418 4.69 6.02 -3.59
C ASP A 418 5.72 5.32 -2.67
N TYR A 419 5.29 4.70 -1.56
CA TYR A 419 6.19 4.00 -0.65
C TYR A 419 6.89 2.79 -1.28
N ASN A 420 6.17 2.00 -2.09
CA ASN A 420 6.73 0.87 -2.84
C ASN A 420 7.84 1.33 -3.81
N ASN A 421 7.74 2.57 -4.30
CA ASN A 421 8.75 3.21 -5.14
C ASN A 421 9.82 3.99 -4.34
N GLY A 422 9.85 3.84 -3.00
CA GLY A 422 10.82 4.51 -2.13
C GLY A 422 10.60 6.02 -1.99
N LYS A 423 9.40 6.51 -2.29
CA LYS A 423 9.00 7.92 -2.22
C LYS A 423 8.06 8.15 -1.04
N ILE A 424 8.25 9.25 -0.32
CA ILE A 424 7.28 9.71 0.68
C ILE A 424 6.17 10.47 -0.05
N PRO A 425 4.88 10.17 0.20
CA PRO A 425 3.78 10.91 -0.43
C PRO A 425 3.86 12.41 -0.16
N GLU A 426 3.68 13.22 -1.21
CA GLU A 426 3.86 14.69 -1.16
C GLU A 426 3.02 15.33 -0.05
N VAL A 427 1.77 14.90 0.11
CA VAL A 427 0.88 15.39 1.18
C VAL A 427 1.45 15.13 2.58
N ILE A 428 2.06 13.97 2.81
CA ILE A 428 2.69 13.63 4.09
C ILE A 428 3.95 14.48 4.29
N VAL A 429 4.72 14.76 3.23
CA VAL A 429 5.87 15.69 3.30
C VAL A 429 5.41 17.07 3.77
N GLN A 430 4.32 17.61 3.24
CA GLN A 430 3.84 18.93 3.61
C GLN A 430 3.25 18.97 5.03
N HIS A 431 2.49 17.94 5.42
CA HIS A 431 1.94 17.84 6.78
C HIS A 431 3.07 17.64 7.82
N GLU A 432 4.10 16.85 7.52
CA GLU A 432 5.24 16.64 8.43
C GLU A 432 6.08 17.90 8.65
N LYS A 433 6.19 18.80 7.66
CA LYS A 433 6.84 20.11 7.87
C LYS A 433 6.13 20.90 8.98
N VAL A 434 4.79 20.88 8.99
CA VAL A 434 3.99 21.52 10.03
C VAL A 434 4.17 20.78 11.36
N ALA A 435 4.08 19.45 11.36
CA ALA A 435 4.26 18.65 12.56
C ALA A 435 5.61 18.91 13.24
N GLU A 436 6.70 18.99 12.45
CA GLU A 436 8.04 19.31 12.94
C GLU A 436 8.13 20.74 13.48
N TYR A 437 7.62 21.73 12.72
CA TYR A 437 7.72 23.14 13.09
C TYR A 437 6.95 23.49 14.38
N TYR A 438 5.79 22.86 14.59
CA TYR A 438 4.96 23.06 15.79
C TYR A 438 5.22 22.01 16.90
N ASN A 439 6.20 21.11 16.70
CA ASN A 439 6.54 20.03 17.62
C ASN A 439 5.33 19.12 17.98
N ILE A 440 4.53 18.76 16.97
CA ILE A 440 3.33 17.93 17.08
C ILE A 440 3.66 16.48 16.70
N PRO A 441 3.27 15.49 17.51
CA PRO A 441 3.49 14.09 17.18
C PRO A 441 2.62 13.66 16.01
N SER A 442 3.12 12.70 15.23
CA SER A 442 2.39 12.15 14.09
C SER A 442 2.50 10.63 13.99
N ILE A 443 1.45 10.00 13.45
CA ILE A 443 1.34 8.56 13.24
C ILE A 443 1.10 8.29 11.75
N ASN A 444 2.09 7.70 11.10
CA ASN A 444 2.09 7.40 9.68
C ASN A 444 1.54 5.99 9.40
N LEU A 445 0.23 5.85 9.57
CA LEU A 445 -0.48 4.58 9.33
C LEU A 445 -0.37 4.13 7.87
N ALA A 446 -0.21 5.06 6.93
CA ALA A 446 0.08 4.76 5.53
C ALA A 446 1.38 3.95 5.35
N LYS A 447 2.47 4.40 5.98
CA LYS A 447 3.75 3.69 5.94
C LYS A 447 3.68 2.34 6.68
N GLU A 448 3.12 2.32 7.89
CA GLU A 448 3.00 1.09 8.68
C GLU A 448 2.22 0.02 7.89
N VAL A 449 1.05 0.38 7.35
CA VAL A 449 0.23 -0.58 6.62
C VAL A 449 0.96 -1.09 5.38
N ASN A 450 1.60 -0.20 4.62
CA ASN A 450 2.38 -0.59 3.44
C ASN A 450 3.48 -1.60 3.78
N ASP A 451 4.33 -1.26 4.73
CA ASP A 451 5.48 -2.09 5.12
C ASP A 451 5.02 -3.46 5.63
N ARG A 452 3.90 -3.52 6.36
CA ARG A 452 3.36 -4.78 6.90
C ARG A 452 2.70 -5.65 5.82
N ILE A 453 2.11 -5.04 4.79
CA ILE A 453 1.67 -5.76 3.57
C ILE A 453 2.88 -6.33 2.83
N LEU A 454 3.93 -5.54 2.63
CA LEU A 454 5.17 -6.02 2.01
C LEU A 454 5.83 -7.16 2.82
N ASN A 455 5.70 -7.13 4.15
CA ASN A 455 6.13 -8.21 5.03
C ASN A 455 5.22 -9.46 5.01
N GLY A 456 4.14 -9.45 4.22
CA GLY A 456 3.22 -10.58 4.08
C GLY A 456 2.42 -10.89 5.35
N GLU A 457 2.21 -9.91 6.22
CA GLU A 457 1.43 -10.06 7.45
C GLU A 457 -0.09 -10.10 7.18
N PHE A 458 -0.52 -9.33 6.20
CA PHE A 458 -1.90 -9.22 5.70
C PHE A 458 -1.86 -8.58 4.30
N ASN A 459 -3.02 -8.44 3.63
CA ASN A 459 -3.08 -7.89 2.27
C ASN A 459 -4.19 -6.85 2.08
N TRP A 460 -4.01 -6.00 1.06
CA TRP A 460 -4.96 -4.93 0.75
C TRP A 460 -6.35 -5.49 0.37
N ARG A 461 -6.40 -6.46 -0.54
CA ARG A 461 -7.64 -7.01 -1.12
C ARG A 461 -8.59 -7.61 -0.08
N ASP A 462 -8.08 -8.47 0.80
CA ASP A 462 -8.89 -9.30 1.69
C ASP A 462 -9.05 -8.66 3.08
N ASP A 463 -7.97 -8.09 3.62
CA ASP A 463 -7.93 -7.62 5.00
C ASP A 463 -8.31 -6.14 5.11
N PHE A 464 -7.73 -5.26 4.28
CA PHE A 464 -8.06 -3.83 4.28
C PHE A 464 -9.32 -3.50 3.45
N LYS A 465 -9.54 -4.26 2.37
CA LYS A 465 -10.61 -4.19 1.36
C LYS A 465 -10.57 -2.98 0.44
N ASN A 466 -10.51 -1.77 0.99
CA ASN A 466 -10.46 -0.53 0.22
C ASN A 466 -10.08 0.66 1.12
N LEU A 467 -10.19 1.87 0.57
CA LEU A 467 -9.90 3.14 1.24
C LEU A 467 -10.65 3.34 2.55
N HIS A 468 -11.90 2.87 2.67
CA HIS A 468 -12.66 2.84 3.92
C HIS A 468 -12.38 1.50 4.59
N PRO A 469 -11.37 1.43 5.49
CA PRO A 469 -10.79 0.16 5.85
C PRO A 469 -11.81 -0.69 6.60
N SER A 470 -11.71 -2.01 6.40
CA SER A 470 -12.49 -2.99 7.15
C SER A 470 -12.24 -2.89 8.66
N THR A 471 -13.05 -3.58 9.47
CA THR A 471 -12.83 -3.67 10.93
C THR A 471 -11.40 -4.09 11.29
N PHE A 472 -10.74 -4.92 10.48
CA PHE A 472 -9.34 -5.28 10.68
C PHE A 472 -8.42 -4.06 10.57
N GLY A 473 -8.52 -3.29 9.48
CA GLY A 473 -7.70 -2.09 9.27
C GLY A 473 -7.98 -1.00 10.30
N GLN A 474 -9.26 -0.80 10.66
CA GLN A 474 -9.66 0.12 11.73
C GLN A 474 -9.05 -0.28 13.09
N SER A 475 -9.00 -1.59 13.39
CA SER A 475 -8.39 -2.11 14.62
C SER A 475 -6.86 -2.00 14.59
N LEU A 476 -6.23 -2.10 13.42
CA LEU A 476 -4.80 -1.85 13.27
C LEU A 476 -4.47 -0.39 13.62
N TYR A 477 -5.25 0.56 13.09
CA TYR A 477 -5.08 1.98 13.44
C TYR A 477 -5.19 2.22 14.94
N LEU A 478 -6.20 1.63 15.60
CA LEU A 478 -6.36 1.72 17.05
C LEU A 478 -5.11 1.23 17.80
N LYS A 479 -4.57 0.06 17.44
CA LYS A 479 -3.42 -0.53 18.14
C LYS A 479 -2.19 0.40 18.13
N THR A 480 -1.93 1.05 17.00
CA THR A 480 -0.81 1.99 16.88
C THR A 480 -1.08 3.26 17.70
N ILE A 481 -2.31 3.76 17.70
CA ILE A 481 -2.72 4.90 18.54
C ILE A 481 -2.61 4.55 20.05
N GLN A 482 -3.02 3.36 20.45
CA GLN A 482 -2.89 2.88 21.83
C GLN A 482 -1.43 2.80 22.26
N HIS A 483 -0.57 2.20 21.44
CA HIS A 483 0.87 2.13 21.72
C HIS A 483 1.50 3.52 21.81
N PHE A 484 1.09 4.45 20.93
CA PHE A 484 1.52 5.85 20.99
C PHE A 484 1.17 6.49 22.34
N PHE A 485 -0.06 6.34 22.81
CA PHE A 485 -0.48 6.89 24.11
C PHE A 485 0.19 6.22 25.29
N GLU A 486 0.26 4.88 25.28
CA GLU A 486 0.92 4.13 26.33
C GLU A 486 2.38 4.53 26.46
N THR A 487 3.08 4.71 25.34
CA THR A 487 4.48 5.16 25.34
C THR A 487 4.60 6.62 25.78
N SER A 488 3.73 7.50 25.28
CA SER A 488 3.78 8.94 25.59
C SER A 488 3.45 9.25 27.06
N TRP A 489 2.69 8.38 27.72
CA TRP A 489 2.28 8.53 29.12
C TRP A 489 3.06 7.63 30.10
N LYS A 490 3.90 6.73 29.58
CA LYS A 490 4.79 5.88 30.39
C LYS A 490 5.86 6.80 30.98
N ASP A 491 5.83 6.96 32.30
CA ASP A 491 6.75 7.80 33.06
C ASP A 491 6.42 9.31 33.07
N THR A 492 5.17 9.73 32.79
CA THR A 492 4.76 11.12 33.02
C THR A 492 4.85 11.47 34.52
N ILE A 493 5.79 12.35 34.88
CA ILE A 493 5.95 12.92 36.23
C ILE A 493 5.28 14.31 36.31
N ALA A 494 4.89 14.87 35.16
CA ALA A 494 4.31 16.20 35.05
C ALA A 494 3.01 16.29 35.85
N ASN A 495 2.98 17.24 36.79
CA ASN A 495 1.82 17.46 37.65
C ASN A 495 0.98 18.68 37.24
N MET A 496 1.46 19.47 36.28
CA MET A 496 0.81 20.68 35.79
C MET A 496 0.90 20.73 34.26
N PRO A 497 -0.13 21.22 33.56
CA PRO A 497 -0.07 21.38 32.11
C PRO A 497 1.08 22.30 31.70
N VAL A 498 1.73 21.95 30.59
CA VAL A 498 2.76 22.77 29.94
C VAL A 498 2.16 23.37 28.66
N PRO A 499 1.94 24.70 28.62
CA PRO A 499 1.43 25.37 27.44
C PRO A 499 2.35 25.17 26.23
N LYS A 500 1.78 24.79 25.10
CA LYS A 500 2.45 24.82 23.80
C LYS A 500 2.61 26.28 23.36
N LEU A 501 3.77 26.59 22.78
CA LEU A 501 4.09 27.93 22.31
C LEU A 501 3.81 28.04 20.81
N LEU A 502 3.17 29.13 20.41
CA LEU A 502 3.09 29.48 19.00
C LEU A 502 4.42 30.07 18.53
N PRO A 503 4.87 29.74 17.31
CA PRO A 503 6.03 30.37 16.71
C PRO A 503 5.74 31.86 16.44
N ILE A 504 6.80 32.67 16.36
CA ILE A 504 6.69 34.12 16.11
C ILE A 504 6.08 34.39 14.73
N GLN A 505 6.39 33.53 13.75
CA GLN A 505 5.86 33.60 12.39
C GLN A 505 5.31 32.23 12.00
N PRO A 506 4.23 32.19 11.19
CA PRO A 506 3.84 30.96 10.53
C PRO A 506 4.95 30.52 9.55
N LEU A 507 4.96 29.23 9.23
CA LEU A 507 5.82 28.57 8.27
C LEU A 507 5.59 29.15 6.87
N ASP A 508 4.34 29.46 6.53
CA ASP A 508 3.97 30.20 5.32
C ASP A 508 3.25 31.52 5.67
N SER A 509 3.65 32.63 5.04
CA SER A 509 3.07 33.96 5.30
C SER A 509 1.59 34.11 4.92
N TYR A 510 1.06 33.18 4.11
CA TYR A 510 -0.33 33.08 3.66
C TYR A 510 -1.08 31.91 4.32
N SER A 511 -0.49 31.30 5.36
CA SER A 511 -1.11 30.23 6.12
C SER A 511 -2.50 30.58 6.63
N TYR A 512 -3.40 29.59 6.69
CA TYR A 512 -4.81 29.78 7.01
C TYR A 512 -5.07 29.87 8.52
N ILE A 513 -4.18 30.58 9.23
CA ILE A 513 -4.16 30.70 10.69
C ILE A 513 -5.36 31.49 11.25
N ASN A 514 -6.02 32.28 10.41
CA ASN A 514 -7.30 32.92 10.71
C ASN A 514 -8.37 32.54 9.66
N GLY A 515 -8.21 31.37 9.02
CA GLY A 515 -9.17 30.83 8.07
C GLY A 515 -10.51 30.58 8.74
N HIS A 516 -11.60 31.09 8.16
CA HIS A 516 -12.95 30.90 8.69
C HIS A 516 -14.03 30.96 7.60
N PHE A 517 -15.24 30.47 7.94
CA PHE A 517 -16.43 30.72 7.14
C PHE A 517 -16.92 32.15 7.31
N GLU A 518 -17.14 32.81 6.18
CA GLU A 518 -17.68 34.15 6.07
C GLU A 518 -19.17 34.09 5.71
N SER A 519 -19.97 34.94 6.36
CA SER A 519 -21.43 34.88 6.30
C SER A 519 -21.95 35.21 4.91
N LEU A 520 -22.91 34.42 4.42
CA LEU A 520 -23.63 34.70 3.16
C LEU A 520 -24.32 36.07 3.17
N ALA A 521 -24.66 36.61 4.35
CA ALA A 521 -25.32 37.91 4.49
C ALA A 521 -24.42 39.09 4.07
N ASN A 522 -23.10 38.89 4.01
CA ASN A 522 -22.15 39.92 3.60
C ASN A 522 -22.08 40.09 2.07
N ALA A 523 -22.71 39.19 1.30
CA ALA A 523 -22.81 39.32 -0.15
C ALA A 523 -23.96 40.23 -0.56
N ARG A 524 -23.67 41.20 -1.43
CA ARG A 524 -24.66 42.00 -2.16
C ARG A 524 -25.07 41.24 -3.41
N LEU A 525 -26.31 40.74 -3.40
CA LEU A 525 -26.89 39.94 -4.48
C LEU A 525 -27.48 40.81 -5.59
N THR A 526 -27.38 40.35 -6.84
CA THR A 526 -28.23 40.84 -7.94
C THR A 526 -29.57 40.10 -7.95
N LYS A 527 -30.53 40.54 -8.78
CA LYS A 527 -31.90 39.97 -8.83
C LYS A 527 -31.95 38.46 -9.12
N GLU A 528 -30.91 37.89 -9.70
CA GLU A 528 -30.88 36.51 -10.18
C GLU A 528 -30.36 35.52 -9.14
N TRP A 529 -29.63 36.01 -8.13
CA TRP A 529 -29.18 35.20 -6.99
C TRP A 529 -30.27 35.12 -5.92
N LYS A 530 -30.46 33.92 -5.38
CA LYS A 530 -31.48 33.66 -4.34
C LYS A 530 -30.85 32.96 -3.14
N LEU A 531 -31.30 33.36 -1.95
CA LEU A 531 -31.07 32.59 -0.74
C LEU A 531 -32.19 31.54 -0.60
N ILE A 532 -31.85 30.28 -0.83
CA ILE A 532 -32.74 29.14 -0.60
C ILE A 532 -32.51 28.67 0.83
N LYS A 533 -33.50 28.79 1.70
CA LYS A 533 -33.35 28.50 3.15
C LYS A 533 -33.28 27.01 3.49
N ASP A 534 -33.94 26.17 2.69
CA ASP A 534 -34.10 24.72 2.92
C ASP A 534 -33.71 23.98 1.62
N TRP A 535 -32.43 24.05 1.24
CA TRP A 535 -32.00 23.50 -0.04
C TRP A 535 -31.98 21.97 -0.08
N LYS A 536 -32.43 21.40 -1.19
CA LYS A 536 -32.39 19.96 -1.50
C LYS A 536 -32.15 19.79 -3.00
N PRO A 537 -31.40 18.76 -3.44
CA PRO A 537 -31.31 18.46 -4.86
C PRO A 537 -32.68 18.04 -5.39
N ILE A 538 -32.94 18.37 -6.66
CA ILE A 538 -34.16 17.97 -7.38
C ILE A 538 -33.97 16.71 -8.23
N ASP A 539 -32.71 16.25 -8.35
CA ASP A 539 -32.33 15.03 -9.05
C ASP A 539 -32.17 13.86 -8.07
N ASN A 540 -31.74 12.70 -8.59
CA ASN A 540 -31.50 11.49 -7.81
C ASN A 540 -30.04 11.31 -7.39
N ALA A 541 -29.18 12.33 -7.56
CA ALA A 541 -27.77 12.24 -7.16
C ALA A 541 -27.65 12.28 -5.64
N SER A 542 -26.74 11.48 -5.07
CA SER A 542 -26.64 11.37 -3.62
C SER A 542 -26.01 12.62 -3.01
N THR A 543 -26.29 12.88 -1.74
CA THR A 543 -25.81 14.06 -1.00
C THR A 543 -24.96 13.64 0.20
N ARG A 544 -24.52 14.62 1.00
CA ARG A 544 -23.88 14.40 2.30
C ARG A 544 -24.76 14.95 3.41
N SER A 545 -24.78 14.24 4.54
CA SER A 545 -25.45 14.70 5.75
C SER A 545 -24.92 16.07 6.17
N GLY A 546 -25.80 16.96 6.64
CA GLY A 546 -25.46 18.34 7.02
C GLY A 546 -25.39 19.35 5.86
N PHE A 547 -25.56 18.91 4.61
CA PHE A 547 -25.55 19.78 3.41
C PHE A 547 -26.86 19.77 2.64
N VAL A 548 -27.90 19.18 3.23
CA VAL A 548 -29.29 19.20 2.75
C VAL A 548 -30.15 19.74 3.87
N ASN A 549 -31.21 20.44 3.52
CA ASN A 549 -32.07 21.18 4.44
C ASN A 549 -31.34 22.33 5.14
N VAL A 550 -30.45 23.00 4.41
CA VAL A 550 -29.63 24.11 4.92
C VAL A 550 -29.71 25.32 3.99
N PRO A 551 -29.43 26.54 4.48
CA PRO A 551 -29.37 27.72 3.65
C PRO A 551 -28.25 27.65 2.61
N ILE A 552 -28.53 28.12 1.40
CA ILE A 552 -27.55 28.23 0.31
C ILE A 552 -27.85 29.44 -0.58
N LEU A 553 -26.82 30.09 -1.10
CA LEU A 553 -26.96 31.01 -2.22
C LEU A 553 -26.93 30.22 -3.53
N GLU A 554 -27.93 30.43 -4.39
CA GLU A 554 -28.04 29.74 -5.68
C GLU A 554 -28.29 30.73 -6.82
N ALA A 555 -27.60 30.51 -7.95
CA ALA A 555 -27.90 31.10 -9.25
C ALA A 555 -27.53 30.12 -10.37
N SER A 556 -28.24 30.22 -11.50
CA SER A 556 -28.05 29.33 -12.66
C SER A 556 -28.02 30.04 -14.01
N ASN A 557 -28.42 31.31 -14.07
CA ASN A 557 -28.44 32.08 -15.33
C ASN A 557 -27.05 32.65 -15.60
N PRO A 558 -26.47 32.42 -16.80
CA PRO A 558 -25.24 33.09 -17.22
C PRO A 558 -25.32 34.62 -17.05
N GLY A 559 -24.27 35.22 -16.50
CA GLY A 559 -24.21 36.65 -16.19
C GLY A 559 -24.75 37.02 -14.80
N ALA A 560 -25.50 36.14 -14.14
CA ALA A 560 -25.96 36.37 -12.77
C ALA A 560 -24.78 36.60 -11.84
N SER A 561 -24.75 37.73 -11.14
CA SER A 561 -23.58 38.17 -10.39
C SER A 561 -23.88 38.52 -8.94
N LEU A 562 -22.85 38.44 -8.10
CA LEU A 562 -22.87 38.95 -6.74
C LEU A 562 -21.56 39.68 -6.44
N ILE A 563 -21.61 40.54 -5.42
CA ILE A 563 -20.45 41.28 -4.92
C ILE A 563 -20.28 40.97 -3.44
N LEU A 564 -19.08 40.57 -3.03
CA LEU A 564 -18.71 40.38 -1.62
C LEU A 564 -17.54 41.32 -1.29
N ARG A 565 -17.66 42.05 -0.19
CA ARG A 565 -16.53 42.78 0.41
C ARG A 565 -15.98 41.93 1.53
N PHE A 566 -14.66 41.78 1.58
CA PHE A 566 -13.99 41.02 2.63
C PHE A 566 -12.66 41.68 3.00
N THR A 567 -12.11 41.27 4.14
CA THR A 567 -10.77 41.68 4.61
C THR A 567 -9.93 40.43 4.76
N GLY A 568 -8.68 40.47 4.31
CA GLY A 568 -7.72 39.39 4.49
C GLY A 568 -6.95 39.02 3.24
N LYS A 569 -6.17 37.94 3.31
CA LYS A 569 -5.23 37.47 2.27
C LYS A 569 -5.79 36.37 1.37
N ALA A 570 -6.93 35.78 1.72
CA ALA A 570 -7.53 34.69 0.96
C ALA A 570 -9.05 34.80 0.88
N ILE A 571 -9.61 34.31 -0.22
CA ILE A 571 -11.05 34.21 -0.46
C ILE A 571 -11.37 32.92 -1.23
N GLY A 572 -12.45 32.27 -0.83
CA GLY A 572 -12.96 31.08 -1.50
C GLY A 572 -14.46 30.91 -1.32
N MET A 573 -14.97 29.82 -1.88
CA MET A 573 -16.37 29.43 -1.77
C MET A 573 -16.46 27.96 -1.38
N PHE A 574 -17.23 27.70 -0.32
CA PHE A 574 -17.61 26.36 0.09
C PHE A 574 -18.96 26.03 -0.56
N VAL A 575 -18.93 25.20 -1.58
CA VAL A 575 -20.02 24.99 -2.53
C VAL A 575 -20.61 23.59 -2.47
N THR A 576 -21.73 23.41 -3.18
CA THR A 576 -22.24 22.10 -3.57
C THR A 576 -21.88 21.82 -5.03
N SER A 577 -20.91 20.94 -5.26
CA SER A 577 -20.50 20.50 -6.60
C SER A 577 -21.34 19.29 -7.04
N GLY A 578 -22.38 19.52 -7.83
CA GLY A 578 -23.33 18.52 -8.33
C GLY A 578 -23.32 18.27 -9.84
N PRO A 579 -24.24 17.40 -10.35
CA PRO A 579 -24.34 17.07 -11.77
C PRO A 579 -24.59 18.27 -12.69
N ASP A 580 -25.16 19.34 -12.15
CA ASP A 580 -25.52 20.58 -12.84
C ASP A 580 -24.60 21.76 -12.49
N ALA A 581 -23.49 21.50 -11.79
CA ALA A 581 -22.54 22.53 -11.38
C ALA A 581 -21.94 23.25 -12.60
N GLY A 582 -21.96 24.58 -12.57
CA GLY A 582 -21.46 25.44 -13.63
C GLY A 582 -20.03 25.91 -13.42
N ILE A 583 -19.52 26.64 -14.41
CA ILE A 583 -18.30 27.44 -14.27
C ILE A 583 -18.70 28.81 -13.71
N VAL A 584 -17.91 29.32 -12.76
CA VAL A 584 -17.99 30.71 -12.31
C VAL A 584 -16.81 31.51 -12.85
N GLU A 585 -17.05 32.79 -13.08
CA GLU A 585 -16.03 33.80 -13.34
C GLU A 585 -15.92 34.70 -12.12
N TYR A 586 -14.71 34.97 -11.65
CA TYR A 586 -14.47 35.86 -10.53
C TYR A 586 -13.40 36.93 -10.84
N SER A 587 -13.54 38.09 -10.23
CA SER A 587 -12.59 39.21 -10.27
C SER A 587 -12.38 39.74 -8.86
N ILE A 588 -11.12 39.98 -8.49
CA ILE A 588 -10.74 40.64 -7.24
C ILE A 588 -10.28 42.05 -7.57
N ASP A 589 -10.85 43.05 -6.89
CA ASP A 589 -10.48 44.47 -7.00
C ASP A 589 -10.52 45.04 -8.42
N GLY A 590 -11.40 44.48 -9.27
CA GLY A 590 -11.56 44.93 -10.66
C GLY A 590 -10.50 44.40 -11.62
N ALA A 591 -9.68 43.43 -11.22
CA ALA A 591 -8.77 42.71 -12.10
C ALA A 591 -9.52 41.87 -13.15
N ASP A 592 -8.81 41.34 -14.13
CA ASP A 592 -9.38 40.46 -15.15
C ASP A 592 -10.07 39.24 -14.55
N PHE A 593 -11.20 38.86 -15.15
CA PHE A 593 -11.97 37.70 -14.70
C PHE A 593 -11.21 36.39 -14.94
N LYS A 594 -11.14 35.58 -13.89
CA LYS A 594 -10.63 34.20 -13.93
C LYS A 594 -11.80 33.22 -13.87
N LYS A 595 -11.67 32.08 -14.56
CA LYS A 595 -12.68 31.01 -14.57
C LYS A 595 -12.34 29.92 -13.57
N VAL A 596 -13.36 29.39 -12.90
CA VAL A 596 -13.24 28.20 -12.06
C VAL A 596 -14.39 27.25 -12.32
N ASP A 597 -14.05 26.02 -12.68
CA ASP A 597 -15.02 24.94 -12.83
C ASP A 597 -15.35 24.36 -11.45
N GLN A 598 -16.65 24.34 -11.12
CA GLN A 598 -17.13 23.74 -9.88
C GLN A 598 -17.32 22.22 -10.01
N PHE A 599 -17.30 21.69 -11.24
CA PHE A 599 -17.55 20.29 -11.51
C PHE A 599 -16.36 19.42 -11.07
N THR A 600 -16.63 18.43 -10.22
CA THR A 600 -15.61 17.49 -9.73
C THR A 600 -15.72 16.14 -10.43
N GLN A 601 -14.72 15.28 -10.24
CA GLN A 601 -14.76 13.90 -10.76
C GLN A 601 -15.94 13.06 -10.22
N TRP A 602 -16.54 13.45 -9.08
CA TRP A 602 -17.71 12.76 -8.50
C TRP A 602 -19.04 13.44 -8.81
N SER A 603 -19.04 14.61 -9.46
CA SER A 603 -20.24 15.41 -9.67
C SER A 603 -21.30 14.71 -10.52
N ASN A 604 -20.94 13.71 -11.34
CA ASN A 604 -21.94 12.89 -12.07
C ASN A 604 -22.87 12.07 -11.16
N GLN A 605 -22.47 11.80 -9.92
CA GLN A 605 -23.19 10.91 -9.01
C GLN A 605 -23.58 11.59 -7.69
N LEU A 606 -22.97 12.73 -7.36
CA LEU A 606 -23.04 13.36 -6.05
C LEU A 606 -23.19 14.87 -6.13
N HIS A 607 -24.01 15.42 -5.23
CA HIS A 607 -23.95 16.82 -4.80
C HIS A 607 -22.98 16.93 -3.63
N LEU A 608 -21.71 17.23 -3.93
CA LEU A 608 -20.62 17.13 -2.97
C LEU A 608 -20.31 18.48 -2.30
N PRO A 609 -20.22 18.57 -0.96
CA PRO A 609 -19.65 19.74 -0.30
C PRO A 609 -18.17 19.87 -0.68
N TRP A 610 -17.81 21.00 -1.28
CA TRP A 610 -16.49 21.18 -1.89
C TRP A 610 -15.96 22.58 -1.63
N LEU A 611 -14.67 22.70 -1.34
CA LEU A 611 -14.03 24.01 -1.19
C LEU A 611 -13.27 24.38 -2.46
N ILE A 612 -13.54 25.59 -2.94
CA ILE A 612 -12.83 26.22 -4.05
C ILE A 612 -12.16 27.48 -3.51
N MET A 613 -10.84 27.44 -3.41
CA MET A 613 -10.03 28.63 -3.14
C MET A 613 -9.88 29.43 -4.43
N LEU A 614 -10.35 30.67 -4.42
CA LEU A 614 -10.27 31.59 -5.55
C LEU A 614 -8.91 32.30 -5.56
N GLU A 615 -8.55 32.93 -4.44
CA GLU A 615 -7.22 33.50 -4.21
C GLU A 615 -6.76 33.16 -2.79
N ASP A 616 -5.47 32.92 -2.62
CA ASP A 616 -4.86 32.55 -1.35
C ASP A 616 -3.52 33.26 -1.08
N GLU A 617 -3.17 34.26 -1.90
CA GLU A 617 -1.93 35.05 -1.78
C GLU A 617 -2.17 36.56 -2.00
N LEU A 618 -3.33 37.07 -1.57
CA LEU A 618 -3.63 38.49 -1.64
C LEU A 618 -2.79 39.27 -0.61
N GLN A 619 -2.59 40.56 -0.90
CA GLN A 619 -2.06 41.48 0.11
C GLN A 619 -3.03 41.59 1.29
N GLU A 620 -2.52 41.80 2.49
CA GLU A 620 -3.39 42.04 3.65
C GLU A 620 -4.17 43.35 3.45
N GLY A 621 -5.49 43.29 3.55
CA GLY A 621 -6.33 44.48 3.40
C GLY A 621 -7.77 44.20 3.02
N ASN A 622 -8.46 45.24 2.57
CA ASN A 622 -9.85 45.19 2.14
C ASN A 622 -9.93 44.92 0.64
N HIS A 623 -10.77 43.97 0.27
CA HIS A 623 -10.94 43.50 -1.11
C HIS A 623 -12.41 43.46 -1.52
N VAL A 624 -12.63 43.46 -2.83
CA VAL A 624 -13.95 43.27 -3.44
C VAL A 624 -13.90 42.09 -4.40
N LEU A 625 -14.63 41.03 -4.06
CA LEU A 625 -14.94 39.92 -4.97
C LEU A 625 -16.17 40.26 -5.80
N MET A 626 -16.04 40.22 -7.12
CA MET A 626 -17.15 40.14 -8.06
C MET A 626 -17.20 38.73 -8.64
N LEU A 627 -18.31 38.02 -8.44
CA LEU A 627 -18.54 36.67 -8.94
C LEU A 627 -19.69 36.70 -9.95
N ARG A 628 -19.59 35.94 -11.05
CA ARG A 628 -20.70 35.74 -11.98
C ARG A 628 -20.73 34.34 -12.58
N ILE A 629 -21.92 33.88 -12.96
CA ILE A 629 -22.10 32.60 -13.65
C ILE A 629 -21.61 32.71 -15.09
N ALA A 630 -20.74 31.79 -15.52
CA ALA A 630 -20.25 31.74 -16.89
C ALA A 630 -21.33 31.21 -17.86
N ALA A 631 -21.20 31.52 -19.15
CA ALA A 631 -22.09 30.97 -20.18
C ALA A 631 -21.68 29.55 -20.60
N ASP A 632 -20.39 29.26 -20.55
CA ASP A 632 -19.81 27.95 -20.74
C ASP A 632 -19.84 27.12 -19.45
N LYS A 633 -19.84 25.79 -19.62
CA LYS A 633 -19.81 24.80 -18.54
C LYS A 633 -18.90 23.64 -18.90
N ASN A 634 -18.58 22.83 -17.89
CA ASN A 634 -17.99 21.52 -18.11
C ASN A 634 -18.86 20.71 -19.11
N PRO A 635 -18.29 20.07 -20.14
CA PRO A 635 -19.05 19.26 -21.09
C PRO A 635 -19.86 18.13 -20.45
N LYS A 636 -19.46 17.66 -19.25
CA LYS A 636 -20.17 16.64 -18.47
C LYS A 636 -21.27 17.20 -17.57
N SER A 637 -21.33 18.53 -17.39
CA SER A 637 -22.35 19.16 -16.55
C SER A 637 -23.68 19.32 -17.29
N SER A 638 -24.77 19.03 -16.59
CA SER A 638 -26.12 19.25 -17.10
C SER A 638 -26.56 20.73 -17.03
N GLY A 639 -25.86 21.57 -16.26
CA GLY A 639 -26.28 22.95 -15.97
C GLY A 639 -25.15 23.95 -15.73
N ASN A 640 -25.52 25.16 -15.30
CA ASN A 640 -24.62 26.26 -14.99
C ASN A 640 -24.73 26.68 -13.51
N VAL A 641 -25.20 25.79 -12.64
CA VAL A 641 -25.61 26.19 -11.29
C VAL A 641 -24.38 26.45 -10.41
N CYS A 642 -24.41 27.55 -9.64
CA CYS A 642 -23.53 27.77 -8.51
C CYS A 642 -24.35 27.75 -7.23
N ARG A 643 -23.85 27.02 -6.23
CA ARG A 643 -24.49 26.75 -4.95
C ARG A 643 -23.49 26.97 -3.83
N ILE A 644 -23.58 28.10 -3.12
CA ILE A 644 -22.60 28.50 -2.10
C ILE A 644 -23.21 28.36 -0.70
N HIS A 645 -22.66 27.46 0.11
CA HIS A 645 -23.04 27.30 1.52
C HIS A 645 -22.44 28.41 2.38
N GLN A 646 -21.17 28.73 2.16
CA GLN A 646 -20.43 29.78 2.87
C GLN A 646 -19.34 30.33 1.94
N PHE A 647 -18.96 31.59 2.15
CA PHE A 647 -17.67 32.07 1.67
C PHE A 647 -16.59 31.65 2.68
N VAL A 648 -15.33 31.60 2.27
CA VAL A 648 -14.20 31.41 3.20
C VAL A 648 -13.21 32.54 3.06
N VAL A 649 -12.67 33.03 4.17
CA VAL A 649 -11.67 34.10 4.19
C VAL A 649 -10.56 33.78 5.18
N ASN A 650 -9.39 34.38 4.99
CA ASN A 650 -8.26 34.32 5.93
C ASN A 650 -7.75 35.74 6.18
N ASN A 651 -8.01 36.29 7.37
CA ASN A 651 -7.77 37.70 7.72
C ASN A 651 -6.68 37.93 8.75
#